data_AF-A0A3R7G555-F1
#
_entry.id   AF-A0A3R7G555-F1
#
_cell.length_a   1.000
_cell.length_b   1.000
_cell.length_c   1.000
_cell.angle_alpha   90.00
_cell.angle_beta   90.00
_cell.angle_gamma   90.00
#
_symmetry.space_group_name_H-M   'P 1'
#
loop_
_entity.id
_entity.type
_entity.pdbx_description
1 polymer ?
#
loop_
_entity_poly.entity_id
_entity_poly.type
_entity_poly.pdbx_seq_one_letter_code
_entity_poly.pdbx_strand_id
1 'polypeptide(L)'
;MVARLDPVHATFEGSAIPVVTTEPVRAFETPAIPVSTKEPVRSFADRHDVVSGYNAAMTYLANYTIPEGSDEQVYLFFTCGDDKGKQTTWRQMCGDASKIVYDIFAKSPSRNRLVTIHAGDKAYWSSPNAFFHDGDLRVKAIPSIMQWHGGRPGAKRATSGMIIEDGLLYEPLLRYLFKNVDVPDPLLAPATIATKEIIQLKGHSAYRSYMDGMAAGNPLSPLPEGPIFLFLIAGRIESNDRPWCPYCRYSEISVEYAFYAFAPKGARLVRVETVDSYKEWKNPVNNAWKGDTDLMIRGVPWMYRANFDAEGHRFTLRRFGSEKSTTAQMAKEIHEMHEQVVTTKQKRYGHSEMSSNKGNALLQDLNIRVKPVGTVPFAARDPAPVQAFIWESICDGRGKNIALTEEQQRERYREYVEGKIGDVLADKKLCVLGVEKVKNNLSAAVPGHDVDLVGHTGILVLSALVKKFPHYVELLPDVKMLIEVKRVVKAGSGFQVLSELIALGFLVDGPVMALLTNLTNHWQFFWVSEKKNNYAIIQTTTITEPGEAFEMIRTLSNLRKVSNPVVVNGDGALDVEIAAQQEEQLKEQERARQIPIKIVLSTPKPEEPQTDTPTAAAVPTEDPTMQQHQETLQEKIAAAGDLEGRVPGMPLQTEEAVERREEAVQVTEQVKATELATAAVPVVERIESPEGVNPVANFVPFEQRHQVISGYQNTMRFLENYQYNPDESLFLLFMCSDEQFNAGDWSEECVEGKKHVYDVFSKSPGRNKLVTVLAGSQKYWKYQNDFYNDADLRVKGVPCLMRWEGQSGRTSGMLVQKTLYSEPFLRYLFLNTDQPEVLFSTEAIKTKKITTIHGYKAYQSAMETFKREENPGATFLMMVSGRFRNNNRPWCPYCRYSELPIEYAFYSYAPKNARIFRVEVTDSYSEWKHRNEFSRDPDLQLKFVPLMLEIQQVHAASPNASKTIKYTPHKVRYDELASLRELFSRYT
;
A
#
# COMPACT_ATOMS: atom_id res chain seq x y z
N MET A 1 66.40 58.01 -19.46
CA MET A 1 65.84 57.01 -18.53
C MET A 1 64.58 57.63 -17.93
N VAL A 2 63.37 57.49 -18.46
CA VAL A 2 62.79 56.56 -19.46
C VAL A 2 62.52 55.15 -18.90
N ALA A 3 61.44 55.05 -18.14
CA ALA A 3 60.31 54.13 -18.34
C ALA A 3 59.05 54.86 -17.81
N ARG A 4 57.86 54.62 -18.38
CA ARG A 4 56.61 55.30 -17.95
C ARG A 4 55.82 54.43 -16.97
N LEU A 5 55.04 55.09 -16.13
CA LEU A 5 53.98 54.48 -15.31
C LEU A 5 52.68 54.50 -16.12
N ASP A 6 51.97 53.38 -16.16
CA ASP A 6 50.58 53.28 -16.60
C ASP A 6 49.73 52.65 -15.48
N PRO A 7 48.57 53.22 -15.11
CA PRO A 7 47.67 52.62 -14.12
C PRO A 7 46.75 51.57 -14.78
N VAL A 8 46.59 50.41 -14.14
CA VAL A 8 45.70 49.36 -14.64
C VAL A 8 44.24 49.71 -14.35
N HIS A 9 43.45 49.91 -15.40
CA HIS A 9 41.98 50.01 -15.30
C HIS A 9 41.34 48.65 -15.02
N ALA A 10 40.29 48.65 -14.19
CA ALA A 10 39.40 47.50 -14.05
C ALA A 10 38.38 47.45 -15.19
N THR A 11 38.21 46.28 -15.80
CA THR A 11 37.11 45.96 -16.72
C THR A 11 36.21 44.91 -16.10
N PHE A 12 34.89 45.14 -16.15
CA PHE A 12 33.91 44.09 -15.84
C PHE A 12 33.93 43.03 -16.95
N GLU A 13 34.22 41.78 -16.59
CA GLU A 13 33.78 40.63 -17.37
C GLU A 13 32.65 39.91 -16.62
N GLY A 14 31.65 39.45 -17.35
CA GLY A 14 30.47 38.81 -16.76
C GLY A 14 30.82 37.45 -16.15
N SER A 15 30.36 37.19 -14.92
CA SER A 15 30.52 35.88 -14.30
C SER A 15 29.92 34.79 -15.19
N ALA A 16 30.76 33.92 -15.74
CA ALA A 16 30.33 32.83 -16.58
C ALA A 16 29.33 31.92 -15.84
N ILE A 17 28.34 31.42 -16.58
CA ILE A 17 27.43 30.37 -16.10
C ILE A 17 28.31 29.18 -15.66
N PRO A 18 28.13 28.61 -14.46
CA PRO A 18 28.89 27.45 -14.04
C PRO A 18 28.61 26.30 -15.00
N VAL A 19 29.62 25.90 -15.76
CA VAL A 19 29.56 24.76 -16.67
C VAL A 19 29.13 23.54 -15.86
N VAL A 20 28.04 22.88 -16.30
CA VAL A 20 27.68 21.56 -15.77
C VAL A 20 28.82 20.62 -16.14
N THR A 21 29.67 20.32 -15.17
CA THR A 21 30.81 19.43 -15.37
C THR A 21 30.31 18.01 -15.58
N THR A 22 30.09 17.66 -16.84
CA THR A 22 29.91 16.28 -17.30
C THR A 22 31.25 15.50 -17.25
N GLU A 23 32.07 15.75 -16.22
CA GLU A 23 33.18 14.87 -15.88
C GLU A 23 32.60 13.62 -15.22
N PRO A 24 32.82 12.43 -15.80
CA PRO A 24 32.33 11.19 -15.21
C PRO A 24 33.20 10.82 -13.99
N VAL A 25 32.91 11.42 -12.84
CA VAL A 25 33.35 10.91 -11.53
C VAL A 25 32.91 9.45 -11.47
N ARG A 26 33.89 8.54 -11.61
CA ARG A 26 33.72 7.12 -12.01
C ARG A 26 32.30 6.59 -11.83
N ALA A 27 31.61 6.39 -12.95
CA ALA A 27 30.47 5.48 -12.96
C ALA A 27 30.87 4.17 -12.29
N PHE A 28 30.04 3.66 -11.36
CA PHE A 28 30.06 2.24 -11.07
C PHE A 28 29.78 1.54 -12.40
N GLU A 29 30.78 0.79 -12.88
CA GLU A 29 31.00 0.54 -14.32
C GLU A 29 29.71 0.13 -15.03
N THR A 30 29.27 0.92 -16.01
CA THR A 30 28.12 0.66 -16.89
C THR A 30 28.15 -0.81 -17.29
N PRO A 31 27.17 -1.65 -16.87
CA PRO A 31 27.38 -3.07 -16.57
C PRO A 31 28.36 -3.78 -17.49
N ALA A 32 29.63 -3.76 -17.09
CA ALA A 32 30.73 -3.89 -18.03
C ALA A 32 30.75 -5.30 -18.64
N ILE A 33 30.32 -5.38 -19.91
CA ILE A 33 30.39 -6.60 -20.71
C ILE A 33 31.86 -7.04 -20.68
N PRO A 34 32.20 -8.15 -19.98
CA PRO A 34 33.59 -8.51 -19.84
C PRO A 34 34.05 -9.07 -21.17
N VAL A 35 34.89 -8.30 -21.87
CA VAL A 35 35.73 -8.81 -22.94
C VAL A 35 36.47 -10.02 -22.37
N SER A 36 36.36 -11.18 -23.04
CA SER A 36 36.86 -12.45 -22.52
C SER A 36 38.40 -12.47 -22.48
N THR A 37 38.96 -11.95 -21.39
CA THR A 37 40.37 -12.10 -21.04
C THR A 37 40.61 -13.55 -20.59
N LYS A 38 41.63 -14.19 -21.16
CA LYS A 38 41.97 -15.60 -20.90
C LYS A 38 42.76 -15.77 -19.60
N GLU A 39 42.30 -15.15 -18.52
CA GLU A 39 42.92 -15.35 -17.21
C GLU A 39 42.62 -16.74 -16.64
N PRO A 40 43.58 -17.39 -15.96
CA PRO A 40 43.33 -18.66 -15.29
C PRO A 40 42.36 -18.45 -14.12
N VAL A 41 41.32 -19.28 -14.06
CA VAL A 41 40.32 -19.21 -12.98
C VAL A 41 40.98 -19.55 -11.64
N ARG A 42 41.13 -18.55 -10.78
CA ARG A 42 41.63 -18.72 -9.41
C ARG A 42 40.59 -19.44 -8.56
N SER A 43 41.02 -20.38 -7.72
CA SER A 43 40.10 -21.17 -6.91
C SER A 43 39.36 -20.31 -5.88
N PHE A 44 38.33 -20.89 -5.26
CA PHE A 44 37.64 -20.25 -4.15
C PHE A 44 38.61 -19.95 -2.99
N ALA A 45 39.53 -20.87 -2.67
CA ALA A 45 40.46 -20.73 -1.55
C ALA A 45 41.51 -19.63 -1.78
N ASP A 46 41.99 -19.44 -3.02
CA ASP A 46 42.97 -18.38 -3.35
C ASP A 46 42.37 -16.95 -3.23
N ARG A 47 41.05 -16.87 -3.11
CA ARG A 47 40.24 -15.63 -3.14
C ARG A 47 39.30 -15.51 -1.94
N HIS A 48 39.41 -16.38 -0.94
CA HIS A 48 38.56 -16.37 0.24
C HIS A 48 39.40 -16.32 1.52
N ASP A 49 39.40 -15.15 2.15
CA ASP A 49 40.03 -14.91 3.44
C ASP A 49 38.99 -14.99 4.56
N VAL A 50 39.41 -15.43 5.75
CA VAL A 50 38.54 -15.58 6.92
C VAL A 50 39.19 -14.91 8.13
N VAL A 51 38.46 -13.97 8.75
CA VAL A 51 38.91 -13.21 9.92
C VAL A 51 37.84 -13.19 11.01
N SER A 52 38.24 -13.02 12.27
CA SER A 52 37.36 -13.28 13.41
C SER A 52 37.42 -12.19 14.47
N GLY A 53 36.26 -11.60 14.76
CA GLY A 53 36.13 -10.44 15.65
C GLY A 53 36.63 -9.13 15.03
N TYR A 54 36.26 -8.03 15.68
CA TYR A 54 36.53 -6.66 15.19
C TYR A 54 38.01 -6.36 15.00
N ASN A 55 38.85 -6.65 16.00
CA ASN A 55 40.28 -6.32 15.96
C ASN A 55 41.00 -7.03 14.80
N ALA A 56 40.71 -8.30 14.54
CA ALA A 56 41.33 -9.04 13.43
C ALA A 56 40.89 -8.50 12.07
N ALA A 57 39.59 -8.18 11.91
CA ALA A 57 39.08 -7.56 10.69
C ALA A 57 39.72 -6.19 10.43
N MET A 58 39.89 -5.35 11.47
CA MET A 58 40.53 -4.04 11.31
C MET A 58 42.03 -4.14 11.02
N THR A 59 42.76 -5.07 11.65
CA THR A 59 44.17 -5.34 11.32
C THR A 59 44.33 -5.86 9.89
N TYR A 60 43.45 -6.76 9.44
CA TYR A 60 43.42 -7.22 8.05
C TYR A 60 43.20 -6.04 7.09
N LEU A 61 42.17 -5.22 7.31
CA LEU A 61 41.83 -4.07 6.45
C LEU A 61 42.84 -2.92 6.49
N ALA A 62 43.70 -2.85 7.52
CA ALA A 62 44.80 -1.89 7.59
C ALA A 62 46.04 -2.37 6.83
N ASN A 63 46.30 -3.68 6.82
CA ASN A 63 47.42 -4.28 6.10
C ASN A 63 47.07 -4.66 4.64
N TYR A 64 45.79 -4.71 4.29
CA TYR A 64 45.33 -5.10 2.97
C TYR A 64 45.76 -4.08 1.91
N THR A 65 46.51 -4.54 0.91
CA THR A 65 46.99 -3.71 -0.21
C THR A 65 46.60 -4.32 -1.54
N ILE A 66 45.98 -3.51 -2.41
CA ILE A 66 45.65 -3.89 -3.78
C ILE A 66 46.81 -3.44 -4.68
N PRO A 67 47.45 -4.35 -5.45
CA PRO A 67 48.55 -3.99 -6.33
C PRO A 67 48.17 -2.90 -7.35
N GLU A 68 49.13 -2.04 -7.68
CA GLU A 68 48.93 -1.02 -8.71
C GLU A 68 48.62 -1.68 -10.06
N GLY A 69 47.68 -1.09 -10.81
CA GLY A 69 47.15 -1.66 -12.06
C GLY A 69 46.17 -2.84 -11.89
N SER A 70 46.01 -3.43 -10.70
CA SER A 70 45.06 -4.53 -10.48
C SER A 70 43.59 -4.08 -10.57
N ASP A 71 42.71 -4.92 -11.13
CA ASP A 71 41.26 -4.73 -11.15
C ASP A 71 40.54 -5.36 -9.95
N GLU A 72 41.28 -5.86 -8.93
CA GLU A 72 40.73 -6.63 -7.81
C GLU A 72 39.61 -5.87 -7.07
N GLN A 73 38.53 -6.59 -6.76
CA GLN A 73 37.33 -6.10 -6.10
C GLN A 73 37.09 -6.86 -4.80
N VAL A 74 37.22 -6.19 -3.66
CA VAL A 74 37.15 -6.82 -2.32
C VAL A 74 35.73 -6.72 -1.77
N TYR A 75 35.21 -7.82 -1.25
CA TYR A 75 33.88 -7.91 -0.64
C TYR A 75 33.99 -8.41 0.80
N LEU A 76 33.38 -7.68 1.74
CA LEU A 76 33.41 -7.99 3.17
C LEU A 76 32.07 -8.61 3.58
N PHE A 77 32.08 -9.87 4.02
CA PHE A 77 30.88 -10.62 4.41
C PHE A 77 30.87 -10.90 5.91
N PHE A 78 30.04 -10.14 6.64
CA PHE A 78 29.87 -10.25 8.08
C PHE A 78 28.82 -11.32 8.38
N THR A 79 29.20 -12.35 9.14
CA THR A 79 28.33 -13.48 9.51
C THR A 79 28.49 -13.83 10.99
N CYS A 80 27.60 -14.68 11.51
CA CYS A 80 27.61 -15.10 12.91
C CYS A 80 28.92 -15.83 13.27
N GLY A 81 29.55 -15.45 14.38
CA GLY A 81 30.74 -16.10 14.94
C GLY A 81 30.51 -16.72 16.33
N ASP A 82 31.58 -17.22 16.95
CA ASP A 82 31.66 -17.50 18.39
C ASP A 82 32.84 -16.75 19.06
N ASP A 83 32.99 -16.95 20.37
CA ASP A 83 34.09 -16.45 21.21
C ASP A 83 35.48 -16.93 20.76
N LYS A 84 35.52 -18.04 20.01
CA LYS A 84 36.74 -18.69 19.49
C LYS A 84 36.97 -18.40 18.01
N GLY A 85 36.20 -17.48 17.43
CA GLY A 85 36.36 -17.03 16.06
C GLY A 85 36.00 -18.05 14.98
N LYS A 86 35.14 -19.03 15.25
CA LYS A 86 34.57 -19.94 14.24
C LYS A 86 33.25 -19.40 13.69
N GLN A 87 32.88 -19.84 12.49
CA GLN A 87 31.55 -19.55 11.94
C GLN A 87 30.48 -20.28 12.76
N THR A 88 29.36 -19.62 13.02
CA THR A 88 28.20 -20.22 13.70
C THR A 88 26.89 -19.90 12.99
N THR A 89 25.80 -20.45 13.52
CA THR A 89 24.43 -20.24 13.02
C THR A 89 23.47 -19.84 14.15
N TRP A 90 23.93 -19.07 15.16
CA TRP A 90 23.06 -18.62 16.26
C TRP A 90 21.92 -17.69 15.80
N ARG A 91 22.01 -17.14 14.57
CA ARG A 91 20.84 -16.93 13.70
C ARG A 91 20.88 -17.95 12.57
N GLN A 92 19.77 -18.66 12.31
CA GLN A 92 19.62 -19.53 11.14
C GLN A 92 19.97 -18.80 9.83
N MET A 93 19.54 -17.55 9.71
CA MET A 93 19.81 -16.66 8.58
C MET A 93 21.31 -16.50 8.28
N CYS A 94 22.20 -16.50 9.28
CA CYS A 94 23.65 -16.49 9.04
C CYS A 94 24.10 -17.74 8.28
N GLY A 95 23.59 -18.93 8.63
CA GLY A 95 23.89 -20.17 7.93
C GLY A 95 23.33 -20.20 6.51
N ASP A 96 22.04 -19.86 6.37
CA ASP A 96 21.33 -19.86 5.09
C ASP A 96 21.97 -18.85 4.11
N ALA A 97 22.29 -17.64 4.56
CA ALA A 97 22.97 -16.62 3.75
C ALA A 97 24.44 -16.97 3.44
N SER A 98 25.20 -17.54 4.39
CA SER A 98 26.60 -17.92 4.13
C SER A 98 26.69 -18.96 3.02
N LYS A 99 25.77 -19.95 2.99
CA LYS A 99 25.72 -20.92 1.90
C LYS A 99 25.52 -20.22 0.55
N ILE A 100 24.52 -19.35 0.44
CA ILE A 100 24.20 -18.65 -0.82
C ILE A 100 25.35 -17.74 -1.26
N VAL A 101 25.96 -16.98 -0.34
CA VAL A 101 27.12 -16.12 -0.63
C VAL A 101 28.31 -16.95 -1.15
N TYR A 102 28.63 -18.08 -0.52
CA TYR A 102 29.73 -18.94 -0.98
C TYR A 102 29.41 -19.63 -2.33
N ASP A 103 28.19 -20.17 -2.49
CA ASP A 103 27.74 -20.84 -3.71
C ASP A 103 27.71 -19.90 -4.93
N ILE A 104 27.51 -18.58 -4.74
CA ILE A 104 27.54 -17.58 -5.82
C ILE A 104 28.97 -17.04 -6.02
N PHE A 105 29.69 -16.70 -4.93
CA PHE A 105 31.05 -16.17 -5.01
C PHE A 105 32.03 -17.13 -5.69
N ALA A 106 31.89 -18.44 -5.45
CA ALA A 106 32.68 -19.48 -6.12
C ALA A 106 32.56 -19.47 -7.66
N LYS A 107 31.46 -18.90 -8.19
CA LYS A 107 31.18 -18.74 -9.62
C LYS A 107 31.47 -17.32 -10.13
N SER A 108 31.87 -16.41 -9.25
CA SER A 108 32.12 -15.00 -9.57
C SER A 108 33.53 -14.77 -10.18
N PRO A 109 33.73 -13.71 -10.98
CA PRO A 109 34.99 -13.39 -11.64
C PRO A 109 36.25 -13.48 -10.76
N SER A 110 37.38 -13.90 -11.31
CA SER A 110 38.62 -14.16 -10.55
C SER A 110 39.28 -12.91 -9.95
N ARG A 111 38.89 -11.70 -10.37
CA ARG A 111 39.24 -10.43 -9.72
C ARG A 111 38.54 -10.22 -8.38
N ASN A 112 37.47 -10.96 -8.07
CA ASN A 112 36.72 -10.75 -6.83
C ASN A 112 37.42 -11.50 -5.68
N ARG A 113 37.62 -10.83 -4.54
CA ARG A 113 38.02 -11.43 -3.26
C ARG A 113 36.89 -11.33 -2.24
N LEU A 114 36.66 -12.41 -1.49
CA LEU A 114 35.72 -12.45 -0.37
C LEU A 114 36.50 -12.50 0.94
N VAL A 115 36.08 -11.69 1.92
CA VAL A 115 36.59 -11.72 3.29
C VAL A 115 35.42 -12.06 4.22
N THR A 116 35.33 -13.31 4.68
CA THR A 116 34.35 -13.67 5.72
C THR A 116 34.83 -13.13 7.06
N ILE A 117 33.97 -12.36 7.71
CA ILE A 117 34.19 -11.81 9.04
C ILE A 117 33.23 -12.52 10.00
N HIS A 118 33.77 -13.41 10.84
CA HIS A 118 33.04 -14.01 11.97
C HIS A 118 32.86 -12.92 13.02
N ALA A 119 31.73 -12.22 12.96
CA ALA A 119 31.57 -10.91 13.58
C ALA A 119 31.28 -10.95 15.10
N GLY A 120 31.38 -12.11 15.74
CA GLY A 120 31.14 -12.33 17.17
C GLY A 120 29.88 -13.15 17.46
N ASP A 121 29.66 -13.40 18.75
CA ASP A 121 28.57 -14.25 19.26
C ASP A 121 27.24 -13.49 19.44
N LYS A 122 26.22 -14.19 19.94
CA LYS A 122 24.90 -13.63 20.21
C LYS A 122 24.91 -12.54 21.31
N ALA A 123 25.81 -12.61 22.28
CA ALA A 123 25.90 -11.61 23.34
C ALA A 123 26.52 -10.31 22.80
N TYR A 124 27.59 -10.42 22.01
CA TYR A 124 28.25 -9.30 21.33
C TYR A 124 27.32 -8.56 20.34
N TRP A 125 26.29 -9.24 19.83
CA TRP A 125 25.24 -8.66 18.97
C TRP A 125 23.90 -8.40 19.68
N SER A 126 23.86 -8.47 21.02
CA SER A 126 22.68 -8.09 21.82
C SER A 126 22.60 -6.59 22.12
N SER A 127 23.67 -5.84 21.87
CA SER A 127 23.81 -4.39 22.04
C SER A 127 24.61 -3.79 20.87
N PRO A 128 24.68 -2.45 20.74
CA PRO A 128 25.71 -1.81 19.92
C PRO A 128 27.12 -2.30 20.30
N ASN A 129 27.98 -2.45 19.29
CA ASN A 129 29.32 -3.05 19.42
C ASN A 129 30.31 -2.36 18.47
N ALA A 130 31.59 -2.77 18.46
CA ALA A 130 32.63 -2.04 17.72
C ALA A 130 32.35 -1.91 16.21
N PHE A 131 31.79 -2.94 15.56
CA PHE A 131 31.38 -2.85 14.15
C PHE A 131 30.23 -1.85 13.93
N PHE A 132 29.36 -1.65 14.93
CA PHE A 132 28.21 -0.76 14.92
C PHE A 132 28.62 0.73 15.03
N HIS A 133 29.70 1.00 15.77
CA HIS A 133 30.24 2.35 16.01
C HIS A 133 31.35 2.76 15.02
N ASP A 134 32.05 1.82 14.39
CA ASP A 134 33.11 2.11 13.42
C ASP A 134 32.66 3.08 12.30
N GLY A 135 33.55 4.01 11.95
CA GLY A 135 33.26 5.10 11.02
C GLY A 135 33.06 4.65 9.57
N ASP A 136 33.75 3.59 9.15
CA ASP A 136 33.89 3.17 7.76
C ASP A 136 32.97 1.99 7.45
N LEU A 137 33.05 0.93 8.26
CA LEU A 137 32.27 -0.29 8.14
C LEU A 137 30.84 -0.12 8.62
N ARG A 138 30.64 0.51 9.80
CA ARG A 138 29.35 0.84 10.42
C ARG A 138 28.24 -0.21 10.24
N VAL A 139 28.52 -1.46 10.58
CA VAL A 139 27.65 -2.62 10.38
C VAL A 139 26.59 -2.68 11.46
N LYS A 140 25.32 -2.52 11.09
CA LYS A 140 24.18 -2.53 12.04
C LYS A 140 23.37 -3.82 12.08
N ALA A 141 23.66 -4.78 11.20
CA ALA A 141 22.98 -6.07 11.14
C ALA A 141 23.91 -7.13 10.56
N ILE A 142 23.76 -8.38 11.03
CA ILE A 142 24.39 -9.57 10.45
C ILE A 142 23.36 -10.69 10.24
N PRO A 143 23.42 -11.45 9.13
CA PRO A 143 24.44 -11.37 8.09
C PRO A 143 24.33 -10.12 7.20
N SER A 144 25.46 -9.63 6.70
CA SER A 144 25.53 -8.52 5.75
C SER A 144 26.78 -8.61 4.87
N ILE A 145 26.72 -8.09 3.65
CA ILE A 145 27.86 -7.99 2.72
C ILE A 145 27.99 -6.55 2.22
N MET A 146 29.21 -6.14 1.85
CA MET A 146 29.49 -4.86 1.19
C MET A 146 30.76 -4.95 0.33
N GLN A 147 30.90 -4.06 -0.65
CA GLN A 147 32.16 -3.86 -1.37
C GLN A 147 33.07 -2.90 -0.57
N TRP A 148 34.38 -3.19 -0.57
CA TRP A 148 35.44 -2.38 0.04
C TRP A 148 36.37 -1.81 -1.03
N HIS A 149 36.68 -0.52 -0.91
CA HIS A 149 37.46 0.24 -1.90
C HIS A 149 38.84 0.70 -1.40
N GLY A 150 39.13 0.48 -0.11
CA GLY A 150 40.43 0.79 0.49
C GLY A 150 41.53 -0.21 0.10
N GLY A 151 42.78 0.14 0.39
CA GLY A 151 43.96 -0.71 0.13
C GLY A 151 44.70 -0.39 -1.17
N ARG A 152 44.14 0.43 -2.06
CA ARG A 152 44.91 1.10 -3.13
C ARG A 152 45.67 2.31 -2.54
N PRO A 153 46.88 2.65 -3.02
CA PRO A 153 47.58 3.86 -2.59
C PRO A 153 46.70 5.11 -2.70
N GLY A 154 46.62 5.89 -1.62
CA GLY A 154 45.80 7.11 -1.55
C GLY A 154 44.27 6.91 -1.52
N ALA A 155 43.75 5.68 -1.60
CA ALA A 155 42.32 5.44 -1.56
C ALA A 155 41.75 5.57 -0.14
N LYS A 156 40.57 6.21 -0.02
CA LYS A 156 39.82 6.29 1.23
C LYS A 156 39.33 4.91 1.67
N ARG A 157 38.99 4.75 2.96
CA ARG A 157 38.41 3.53 3.55
C ARG A 157 36.92 3.36 3.19
N ALA A 158 36.61 3.47 1.90
CA ALA A 158 35.26 3.60 1.38
C ALA A 158 34.55 2.26 1.16
N THR A 159 33.21 2.29 1.25
CA THR A 159 32.35 1.11 1.12
C THR A 159 31.07 1.43 0.33
N SER A 160 30.62 0.47 -0.49
CA SER A 160 29.38 0.56 -1.27
C SER A 160 28.67 -0.80 -1.33
N GLY A 161 27.53 -0.88 -2.01
CA GLY A 161 26.88 -2.15 -2.33
C GLY A 161 26.43 -2.96 -1.12
N MET A 162 25.99 -2.31 -0.04
CA MET A 162 25.68 -3.01 1.20
C MET A 162 24.32 -3.72 1.13
N ILE A 163 24.33 -5.05 1.24
CA ILE A 163 23.13 -5.88 1.35
C ILE A 163 23.07 -6.49 2.75
N ILE A 164 21.89 -6.52 3.35
CA ILE A 164 21.67 -7.02 4.72
C ILE A 164 20.57 -8.09 4.76
N GLU A 165 20.70 -9.02 5.69
CA GLU A 165 19.66 -9.96 6.12
C GLU A 165 18.96 -10.68 4.95
N ASP A 166 17.63 -10.55 4.80
CA ASP A 166 16.86 -11.24 3.75
C ASP A 166 17.32 -10.90 2.31
N GLY A 167 17.97 -9.75 2.09
CA GLY A 167 18.53 -9.39 0.79
C GLY A 167 19.65 -10.35 0.34
N LEU A 168 20.34 -11.00 1.27
CA LEU A 168 21.35 -12.03 0.99
C LEU A 168 20.74 -13.39 0.60
N LEU A 169 19.43 -13.56 0.75
CA LEU A 169 18.72 -14.77 0.35
C LEU A 169 18.20 -14.69 -1.10
N TYR A 170 18.33 -13.53 -1.75
CA TYR A 170 17.91 -13.30 -3.12
C TYR A 170 19.12 -13.36 -4.09
N GLU A 171 19.35 -14.57 -4.63
CA GLU A 171 20.49 -14.89 -5.51
C GLU A 171 20.75 -13.90 -6.67
N PRO A 172 19.74 -13.39 -7.41
CA PRO A 172 19.99 -12.46 -8.51
C PRO A 172 20.69 -11.16 -8.09
N LEU A 173 20.34 -10.59 -6.93
CA LEU A 173 20.97 -9.37 -6.42
C LEU A 173 22.41 -9.62 -5.95
N LEU A 174 22.70 -10.80 -5.37
CA LEU A 174 24.08 -11.20 -5.04
C LEU A 174 24.91 -11.44 -6.30
N ARG A 175 24.34 -12.07 -7.34
CA ARG A 175 24.97 -12.20 -8.66
C ARG A 175 25.26 -10.85 -9.30
N TYR A 176 24.35 -9.89 -9.16
CA TYR A 176 24.55 -8.51 -9.63
C TYR A 176 25.71 -7.82 -8.88
N LEU A 177 25.70 -7.86 -7.54
CA LEU A 177 26.77 -7.28 -6.71
C LEU A 177 28.16 -7.85 -7.03
N PHE A 178 28.26 -9.16 -7.22
CA PHE A 178 29.51 -9.84 -7.58
C PHE A 178 29.85 -9.77 -9.09
N LYS A 179 28.98 -9.19 -9.92
CA LYS A 179 29.10 -9.19 -11.39
C LYS A 179 29.34 -10.61 -11.96
N ASN A 180 28.54 -11.57 -11.51
CA ASN A 180 28.57 -12.96 -11.99
C ASN A 180 28.23 -13.04 -13.49
N VAL A 181 28.93 -13.94 -14.20
CA VAL A 181 28.82 -14.14 -15.66
C VAL A 181 28.74 -15.61 -16.07
N ASP A 182 28.69 -16.52 -15.09
CA ASP A 182 28.51 -17.96 -15.26
C ASP A 182 27.12 -18.32 -15.81
N VAL A 183 26.11 -17.55 -15.42
CA VAL A 183 24.73 -17.67 -15.87
C VAL A 183 24.19 -16.25 -16.07
N PRO A 184 23.76 -15.85 -17.29
CA PRO A 184 23.10 -14.56 -17.50
C PRO A 184 21.79 -14.47 -16.72
N ASP A 185 21.57 -13.37 -15.99
CA ASP A 185 20.26 -13.07 -15.41
C ASP A 185 19.29 -12.68 -16.54
N PRO A 186 18.16 -13.39 -16.74
CA PRO A 186 17.22 -13.12 -17.83
C PRO A 186 16.53 -11.75 -17.72
N LEU A 187 16.47 -11.15 -16.53
CA LEU A 187 15.93 -9.80 -16.31
C LEU A 187 16.93 -8.71 -16.75
N LEU A 188 18.22 -9.05 -16.80
CA LEU A 188 19.33 -8.16 -17.11
C LEU A 188 19.89 -8.37 -18.53
N ALA A 189 19.03 -8.81 -19.47
CA ALA A 189 19.39 -8.96 -20.87
C ALA A 189 20.00 -7.66 -21.44
N PRO A 190 21.16 -7.67 -22.12
CA PRO A 190 21.84 -6.45 -22.55
C PRO A 190 20.99 -5.50 -23.41
N ALA A 191 20.14 -6.05 -24.29
CA ALA A 191 19.22 -5.27 -25.12
C ALA A 191 18.08 -4.61 -24.32
N THR A 192 17.78 -5.09 -23.11
CA THR A 192 16.84 -4.43 -22.17
C THR A 192 17.55 -3.33 -21.39
N ILE A 193 18.75 -3.61 -20.87
CA ILE A 193 19.58 -2.64 -20.15
C ILE A 193 19.93 -1.43 -21.03
N ALA A 194 20.31 -1.65 -22.29
CA ALA A 194 20.68 -0.59 -23.23
C ALA A 194 19.53 0.40 -23.56
N THR A 195 18.28 0.09 -23.18
CA THR A 195 17.14 1.03 -23.31
C THR A 195 16.88 1.85 -22.04
N LYS A 196 17.75 1.78 -21.03
CA LYS A 196 17.54 2.37 -19.70
C LYS A 196 18.74 3.23 -19.31
N GLU A 197 18.46 4.37 -18.69
CA GLU A 197 19.48 5.36 -18.34
C GLU A 197 19.48 5.66 -16.83
N ILE A 198 20.66 5.76 -16.22
CA ILE A 198 20.82 6.27 -14.85
C ILE A 198 21.61 7.57 -14.92
N ILE A 199 21.00 8.66 -14.44
CA ILE A 199 21.61 9.99 -14.34
C ILE A 199 21.96 10.24 -12.88
N GLN A 200 23.22 10.57 -12.60
CA GLN A 200 23.69 10.92 -11.26
C GLN A 200 23.81 12.44 -11.12
N LEU A 201 23.12 13.02 -10.13
CA LEU A 201 23.21 14.42 -9.76
C LEU A 201 23.69 14.57 -8.31
N LYS A 202 24.26 15.72 -7.96
CA LYS A 202 24.65 16.08 -6.59
C LYS A 202 24.28 17.52 -6.27
N GLY A 203 23.62 17.74 -5.14
CA GLY A 203 23.15 19.05 -4.69
C GLY A 203 21.81 19.47 -5.30
N HIS A 204 21.13 20.41 -4.62
CA HIS A 204 19.77 20.85 -4.97
C HIS A 204 19.73 21.65 -6.29
N SER A 205 20.74 22.48 -6.52
CA SER A 205 20.90 23.26 -7.76
C SER A 205 21.01 22.37 -9.00
N ALA A 206 21.88 21.37 -8.99
CA ALA A 206 22.03 20.43 -10.11
C ALA A 206 20.75 19.63 -10.37
N TYR A 207 20.05 19.21 -9.31
CA TYR A 207 18.73 18.58 -9.42
C TYR A 207 17.71 19.50 -10.11
N ARG A 208 17.57 20.75 -9.65
CA ARG A 208 16.61 21.70 -10.23
C ARG A 208 16.97 22.10 -11.65
N SER A 209 18.20 22.52 -11.92
CA SER A 209 18.66 22.84 -13.29
C SER A 209 18.45 21.70 -14.28
N TYR A 210 18.56 20.44 -13.85
CA TYR A 210 18.29 19.27 -14.70
C TYR A 210 16.79 19.02 -14.92
N MET A 211 15.97 19.03 -13.87
CA MET A 211 14.52 18.78 -14.00
C MET A 211 13.80 19.94 -14.69
N ASP A 212 14.07 21.18 -14.27
CA ASP A 212 13.45 22.38 -14.82
C ASP A 212 13.96 22.62 -16.27
N GLY A 213 15.22 22.29 -16.55
CA GLY A 213 15.78 22.28 -17.91
C GLY A 213 15.13 21.25 -18.83
N MET A 214 14.90 20.02 -18.35
CA MET A 214 14.16 18.99 -19.09
C MET A 214 12.71 19.40 -19.36
N ALA A 215 12.06 20.04 -18.39
CA ALA A 215 10.69 20.55 -18.54
C ALA A 215 10.60 21.70 -19.55
N ALA A 216 11.64 22.53 -19.65
CA ALA A 216 11.80 23.58 -20.65
C ALA A 216 12.32 23.08 -22.03
N GLY A 217 12.46 21.77 -22.23
CA GLY A 217 12.89 21.18 -23.51
C GLY A 217 14.38 21.36 -23.85
N ASN A 218 15.24 21.55 -22.85
CA ASN A 218 16.69 21.73 -23.05
C ASN A 218 17.33 20.50 -23.74
N PRO A 219 18.01 20.66 -24.91
CA PRO A 219 18.66 19.56 -25.63
C PRO A 219 19.73 18.79 -24.84
N LEU A 220 20.29 19.37 -23.77
CA LEU A 220 21.27 18.71 -22.89
C LEU A 220 20.61 17.79 -21.84
N SER A 221 19.29 17.86 -21.70
CA SER A 221 18.50 17.04 -20.78
C SER A 221 17.16 16.67 -21.44
N PRO A 222 17.15 15.94 -22.57
CA PRO A 222 15.93 15.64 -23.31
C PRO A 222 15.02 14.70 -22.51
N LEU A 223 13.69 14.83 -22.68
CA LEU A 223 12.72 13.88 -22.14
C LEU A 223 13.02 12.46 -22.65
N PRO A 224 13.01 11.43 -21.78
CA PRO A 224 13.21 10.04 -22.18
C PRO A 224 11.92 9.43 -22.75
N GLU A 225 12.04 8.34 -23.52
CA GLU A 225 10.89 7.64 -24.12
C GLU A 225 9.99 6.95 -23.07
N GLY A 226 10.58 6.54 -21.94
CA GLY A 226 9.90 5.84 -20.85
C GLY A 226 9.78 6.70 -19.57
N PRO A 227 9.25 6.12 -18.48
CA PRO A 227 9.02 6.87 -17.24
C PRO A 227 10.32 7.34 -16.57
N ILE A 228 10.24 8.49 -15.91
CA ILE A 228 11.29 9.03 -15.06
C ILE A 228 11.02 8.61 -13.62
N PHE A 229 12.03 8.00 -12.99
CA PHE A 229 12.09 7.74 -11.56
C PHE A 229 13.13 8.66 -10.91
N LEU A 230 12.85 9.16 -9.71
CA LEU A 230 13.70 10.09 -8.99
C LEU A 230 14.04 9.50 -7.62
N PHE A 231 15.31 9.22 -7.38
CA PHE A 231 15.81 8.53 -6.20
C PHE A 231 16.80 9.41 -5.43
N LEU A 232 16.32 10.02 -4.35
CA LEU A 232 17.12 10.94 -3.54
C LEU A 232 17.76 10.19 -2.36
N ILE A 233 19.08 10.35 -2.23
CA ILE A 233 19.90 9.70 -1.21
C ILE A 233 20.74 10.73 -0.43
N ALA A 234 21.27 10.31 0.71
CA ALA A 234 22.28 11.06 1.44
C ALA A 234 23.54 11.27 0.57
N GLY A 235 24.13 12.46 0.66
CA GLY A 235 25.49 12.68 0.20
C GLY A 235 26.53 11.96 1.07
N ARG A 236 27.79 12.15 0.74
CA ARG A 236 28.91 11.28 1.13
C ARG A 236 29.82 11.94 2.15
N ILE A 237 30.18 11.20 3.19
CA ILE A 237 31.10 11.66 4.23
C ILE A 237 32.50 11.80 3.62
N GLU A 238 33.05 13.01 3.63
CA GLU A 238 34.32 13.37 2.98
C GLU A 238 35.49 12.40 3.29
N SER A 239 35.59 11.90 4.52
CA SER A 239 36.69 11.03 4.95
C SER A 239 36.65 9.61 4.37
N ASN A 240 35.49 9.10 3.94
CA ASN A 240 35.33 7.70 3.52
C ASN A 240 34.28 7.44 2.43
N ASP A 241 33.76 8.49 1.78
CA ASP A 241 32.79 8.45 0.67
C ASP A 241 31.49 7.63 0.93
N ARG A 242 31.25 7.22 2.18
CA ARG A 242 30.08 6.46 2.60
C ARG A 242 28.89 7.42 2.76
N PRO A 243 27.69 7.08 2.24
CA PRO A 243 26.49 7.87 2.53
C PRO A 243 26.24 7.96 4.04
N TRP A 244 25.93 9.16 4.55
CA TRP A 244 25.73 9.32 6.00
C TRP A 244 24.46 8.63 6.52
N CYS A 245 23.45 8.45 5.67
CA CYS A 245 22.23 7.71 6.01
C CYS A 245 22.43 6.19 5.79
N PRO A 246 22.27 5.35 6.83
CA PRO A 246 22.38 3.90 6.69
C PRO A 246 21.40 3.31 5.68
N TYR A 247 20.15 3.79 5.67
CA TYR A 247 19.12 3.29 4.75
C TYR A 247 19.41 3.59 3.28
N CYS A 248 20.15 4.66 2.96
CA CYS A 248 20.61 4.91 1.59
C CYS A 248 21.63 3.85 1.16
N ARG A 249 22.61 3.57 2.02
CA ARG A 249 23.65 2.55 1.78
C ARG A 249 23.08 1.14 1.60
N TYR A 250 21.93 0.84 2.23
CA TYR A 250 21.19 -0.43 2.07
C TYR A 250 20.31 -0.49 0.81
N SER A 251 20.06 0.63 0.14
CA SER A 251 19.13 0.70 -1.00
C SER A 251 19.80 0.96 -2.34
N GLU A 252 20.94 1.67 -2.39
CA GLU A 252 21.68 2.03 -3.62
C GLU A 252 21.75 0.89 -4.66
N ILE A 253 22.44 -0.20 -4.35
CA ILE A 253 22.65 -1.33 -5.28
C ILE A 253 21.37 -2.09 -5.63
N SER A 254 20.37 -2.06 -4.74
CA SER A 254 19.14 -2.83 -4.89
C SER A 254 18.08 -2.07 -5.71
N VAL A 255 18.05 -0.74 -5.59
CA VAL A 255 17.29 0.15 -6.46
C VAL A 255 17.88 0.16 -7.86
N GLU A 256 19.22 0.16 -7.97
CA GLU A 256 19.93 0.03 -9.25
C GLU A 256 19.62 -1.31 -9.96
N TYR A 257 19.77 -2.44 -9.27
CA TYR A 257 19.35 -3.76 -9.76
C TYR A 257 17.87 -3.77 -10.17
N ALA A 258 16.97 -3.32 -9.29
CA ALA A 258 15.54 -3.34 -9.55
C ALA A 258 15.13 -2.44 -10.74
N PHE A 259 15.83 -1.32 -10.96
CA PHE A 259 15.64 -0.49 -12.15
C PHE A 259 16.06 -1.25 -13.42
N TYR A 260 17.26 -1.84 -13.46
CA TYR A 260 17.69 -2.60 -14.63
C TYR A 260 16.87 -3.87 -14.88
N ALA A 261 16.43 -4.57 -13.84
CA ALA A 261 15.60 -5.77 -13.94
C ALA A 261 14.13 -5.47 -14.28
N PHE A 262 13.53 -4.43 -13.70
CA PHE A 262 12.07 -4.22 -13.72
C PHE A 262 11.59 -2.87 -14.27
N ALA A 263 12.42 -1.84 -14.46
CA ALA A 263 11.93 -0.63 -15.13
C ALA A 263 11.45 -0.94 -16.57
N PRO A 264 10.52 -0.16 -17.14
CA PRO A 264 10.17 -0.27 -18.55
C PRO A 264 11.35 0.06 -19.50
N LYS A 265 11.18 -0.22 -20.79
CA LYS A 265 12.09 0.29 -21.82
C LYS A 265 11.98 1.82 -21.91
N GLY A 266 13.06 2.48 -22.32
CA GLY A 266 13.14 3.94 -22.40
C GLY A 266 13.19 4.65 -21.04
N ALA A 267 13.13 3.94 -19.91
CA ALA A 267 13.02 4.53 -18.59
C ALA A 267 14.33 5.19 -18.12
N ARG A 268 14.21 6.23 -17.30
CA ARG A 268 15.35 6.95 -16.69
C ARG A 268 15.26 6.94 -15.16
N LEU A 269 16.37 6.66 -14.49
CA LEU A 269 16.53 6.84 -13.04
C LEU A 269 17.43 8.05 -12.76
N VAL A 270 16.85 9.14 -12.26
CA VAL A 270 17.60 10.30 -11.77
C VAL A 270 17.95 10.04 -10.29
N ARG A 271 19.18 9.64 -10.03
CA ARG A 271 19.72 9.43 -8.68
C ARG A 271 20.38 10.72 -8.19
N VAL A 272 20.05 11.14 -6.98
CA VAL A 272 20.38 12.49 -6.48
C VAL A 272 21.01 12.41 -5.09
N GLU A 273 22.28 12.80 -4.98
CA GLU A 273 22.97 12.95 -3.70
C GLU A 273 22.67 14.34 -3.11
N THR A 274 22.12 14.38 -1.88
CA THR A 274 21.48 15.58 -1.32
C THR A 274 22.44 16.58 -0.68
N VAL A 275 22.96 16.28 0.51
CA VAL A 275 23.97 17.03 1.27
C VAL A 275 24.93 16.04 1.93
N ASP A 276 26.16 16.43 2.22
CA ASP A 276 27.23 15.50 2.59
C ASP A 276 27.30 15.18 4.09
N SER A 277 26.60 15.93 4.95
CA SER A 277 26.40 15.53 6.35
C SER A 277 24.95 15.60 6.87
N TYR A 278 24.67 14.76 7.88
CA TYR A 278 23.42 14.81 8.64
C TYR A 278 23.23 16.11 9.43
N LYS A 279 24.33 16.86 9.68
CA LYS A 279 24.29 18.18 10.36
C LYS A 279 23.73 19.25 9.41
N GLU A 280 24.18 19.27 8.15
CA GLU A 280 23.54 20.11 7.11
C GLU A 280 22.09 19.70 6.90
N TRP A 281 21.80 18.39 6.78
CA TRP A 281 20.45 17.90 6.52
C TRP A 281 19.42 18.37 7.56
N LYS A 282 19.86 18.49 8.82
CA LYS A 282 19.04 18.97 9.94
C LYS A 282 18.96 20.50 10.09
N ASN A 283 19.83 21.28 9.45
CA ASN A 283 19.80 22.74 9.57
C ASN A 283 18.67 23.32 8.71
N PRO A 284 17.60 23.91 9.27
CA PRO A 284 16.49 24.42 8.47
C PRO A 284 16.80 25.72 7.74
N VAL A 285 17.82 26.48 8.18
CA VAL A 285 18.07 27.85 7.68
C VAL A 285 18.76 27.84 6.31
N ASN A 286 19.69 26.92 6.08
CA ASN A 286 20.53 26.89 4.88
C ASN A 286 20.32 25.63 4.01
N ASN A 287 19.28 24.84 4.27
CA ASN A 287 19.03 23.59 3.53
C ASN A 287 17.91 23.76 2.49
N ALA A 288 18.29 24.08 1.25
CA ALA A 288 17.36 24.30 0.14
C ALA A 288 16.37 23.14 -0.09
N TRP A 289 16.78 21.89 0.20
CA TRP A 289 15.92 20.70 0.16
C TRP A 289 14.69 20.77 1.09
N LYS A 290 14.68 21.67 2.08
CA LYS A 290 13.55 21.90 3.01
C LYS A 290 12.58 22.98 2.54
N GLY A 291 13.03 23.89 1.67
CA GLY A 291 12.19 24.87 0.98
C GLY A 291 11.54 24.32 -0.30
N ASP A 292 12.00 23.17 -0.80
CA ASP A 292 11.48 22.56 -2.04
C ASP A 292 10.05 22.02 -1.85
N THR A 293 9.07 22.75 -2.37
CA THR A 293 7.63 22.46 -2.21
C THR A 293 7.12 21.32 -3.07
N ASP A 294 7.82 20.97 -4.17
CA ASP A 294 7.37 19.89 -5.06
C ASP A 294 7.86 18.53 -4.53
N LEU A 295 9.02 18.52 -3.87
CA LEU A 295 9.56 17.37 -3.17
C LEU A 295 8.98 17.18 -1.77
N MET A 296 8.97 18.23 -0.94
CA MET A 296 8.65 18.18 0.50
C MET A 296 9.49 17.16 1.31
N ILE A 297 10.76 16.93 0.94
CA ILE A 297 11.58 15.84 1.50
C ILE A 297 11.97 16.04 2.98
N ARG A 298 11.40 15.21 3.85
CA ARG A 298 11.71 15.21 5.29
C ARG A 298 12.94 14.36 5.63
N GLY A 299 13.11 13.21 4.95
CA GLY A 299 14.25 12.29 5.10
C GLY A 299 14.85 11.82 3.76
N VAL A 300 15.76 10.84 3.82
CA VAL A 300 16.34 10.08 2.69
C VAL A 300 16.64 8.64 3.18
N PRO A 301 16.56 7.58 2.34
CA PRO A 301 16.30 7.61 0.90
C PRO A 301 14.80 7.76 0.59
N TRP A 302 14.48 8.50 -0.47
CA TRP A 302 13.10 8.66 -0.97
C TRP A 302 13.05 8.36 -2.48
N MET A 303 11.93 7.80 -2.95
CA MET A 303 11.69 7.45 -4.35
C MET A 303 10.42 8.12 -4.88
N TYR A 304 10.43 8.58 -6.12
CA TYR A 304 9.27 9.12 -6.82
C TYR A 304 9.23 8.60 -8.27
N ARG A 305 8.03 8.63 -8.87
CA ARG A 305 7.85 8.71 -10.32
C ARG A 305 7.55 10.17 -10.67
N ALA A 306 8.28 10.72 -11.63
CA ALA A 306 7.98 12.03 -12.21
C ALA A 306 7.17 11.84 -13.49
N ASN A 307 6.01 12.50 -13.58
CA ASN A 307 5.22 12.57 -14.81
C ASN A 307 5.29 13.99 -15.37
N PHE A 308 5.61 14.11 -16.66
CA PHE A 308 5.67 15.40 -17.33
C PHE A 308 4.26 15.90 -17.67
N ASP A 309 3.94 17.12 -17.25
CA ASP A 309 2.78 17.89 -17.68
C ASP A 309 3.21 18.74 -18.89
N ALA A 310 2.77 18.33 -20.08
CA ALA A 310 3.14 18.96 -21.35
C ALA A 310 2.38 20.27 -21.63
N GLU A 311 1.28 20.54 -20.92
CA GLU A 311 0.58 21.83 -21.00
C GLU A 311 1.29 22.83 -20.07
N GLY A 312 1.47 22.44 -18.81
CA GLY A 312 2.12 23.24 -17.77
C GLY A 312 3.65 23.27 -17.81
N HIS A 313 4.30 22.58 -18.75
CA HIS A 313 5.76 22.50 -18.93
C HIS A 313 6.53 22.25 -17.62
N ARG A 314 6.13 21.21 -16.88
CA ARG A 314 6.58 20.94 -15.50
C ARG A 314 6.48 19.47 -15.13
N PHE A 315 7.09 19.07 -14.02
CA PHE A 315 6.95 17.71 -13.48
C PHE A 315 6.00 17.65 -12.29
N THR A 316 5.12 16.64 -12.30
CA THR A 316 4.35 16.22 -11.12
C THR A 316 5.03 15.00 -10.49
N LEU A 317 5.28 15.05 -9.18
CA LEU A 317 6.06 14.03 -8.46
C LEU A 317 5.15 13.14 -7.61
N ARG A 318 4.96 11.89 -8.02
CA ARG A 318 4.25 10.87 -7.22
C ARG A 318 5.24 10.11 -6.36
N ARG A 319 5.16 10.26 -5.04
CA ARG A 319 6.02 9.58 -4.07
C ARG A 319 5.69 8.08 -3.95
N PHE A 320 6.72 7.26 -3.74
CA PHE A 320 6.66 5.89 -3.28
C PHE A 320 7.53 5.71 -2.02
N GLY A 321 7.20 4.72 -1.17
CA GLY A 321 7.95 4.41 0.06
C GLY A 321 7.80 5.38 1.24
N SER A 322 7.71 4.84 2.45
CA SER A 322 7.86 5.60 3.71
C SER A 322 9.33 5.81 4.09
N GLU A 323 9.63 6.68 5.06
CA GLU A 323 11.00 6.97 5.55
C GLU A 323 11.74 5.77 6.18
N LYS A 324 11.08 4.59 6.25
CA LYS A 324 11.61 3.34 6.80
C LYS A 324 11.40 2.14 5.86
N SER A 325 11.09 2.38 4.59
CA SER A 325 10.89 1.31 3.59
C SER A 325 12.16 0.43 3.53
N THR A 326 11.98 -0.89 3.58
CA THR A 326 13.12 -1.83 3.51
C THR A 326 13.59 -2.01 2.08
N THR A 327 14.80 -2.53 1.90
CA THR A 327 15.38 -2.85 0.58
C THR A 327 14.46 -3.75 -0.25
N ALA A 328 13.87 -4.77 0.36
CA ALA A 328 12.89 -5.65 -0.28
C ALA A 328 11.57 -4.93 -0.61
N GLN A 329 11.14 -3.97 0.21
CA GLN A 329 9.94 -3.19 -0.05
C GLN A 329 10.13 -2.21 -1.22
N MET A 330 11.27 -1.52 -1.34
CA MET A 330 11.58 -0.70 -2.52
C MET A 330 11.71 -1.53 -3.80
N ALA A 331 12.32 -2.72 -3.75
CA ALA A 331 12.35 -3.63 -4.89
C ALA A 331 10.94 -4.10 -5.30
N LYS A 332 10.07 -4.39 -4.32
CA LYS A 332 8.66 -4.73 -4.54
C LYS A 332 7.87 -3.56 -5.14
N GLU A 333 8.07 -2.34 -4.66
CA GLU A 333 7.45 -1.12 -5.21
C GLU A 333 7.88 -0.90 -6.67
N ILE A 334 9.15 -1.16 -7.04
CA ILE A 334 9.62 -1.08 -8.44
C ILE A 334 9.04 -2.23 -9.30
N HIS A 335 8.85 -3.42 -8.76
CA HIS A 335 8.17 -4.52 -9.44
C HIS A 335 6.66 -4.25 -9.64
N GLU A 336 5.99 -3.63 -8.66
CA GLU A 336 4.61 -3.15 -8.81
C GLU A 336 4.48 -2.04 -9.87
N MET A 337 5.50 -1.18 -10.01
CA MET A 337 5.59 -0.23 -11.13
C MET A 337 5.85 -0.92 -12.48
N HIS A 338 6.54 -2.07 -12.51
CA HIS A 338 6.65 -2.89 -13.73
C HIS A 338 5.29 -3.43 -14.14
N GLU A 339 4.55 -4.06 -13.23
CA GLU A 339 3.21 -4.57 -13.54
C GLU A 339 2.27 -3.45 -13.99
N GLN A 340 2.31 -2.26 -13.35
CA GLN A 340 1.49 -1.09 -13.72
C GLN A 340 1.85 -0.45 -15.07
N VAL A 341 3.00 -0.75 -15.69
CA VAL A 341 3.38 -0.18 -17.00
C VAL A 341 3.47 -1.24 -18.10
N VAL A 342 3.81 -2.48 -17.77
CA VAL A 342 3.81 -3.61 -18.72
C VAL A 342 2.42 -4.22 -18.88
N THR A 343 1.57 -4.18 -17.84
CA THR A 343 0.12 -4.36 -18.06
C THR A 343 -0.49 -3.01 -18.43
N THR A 344 -0.65 -2.77 -19.73
CA THR A 344 -1.47 -1.67 -20.25
C THR A 344 -2.94 -1.95 -19.95
N LYS A 345 -3.32 -1.69 -18.69
CA LYS A 345 -4.67 -1.77 -18.17
C LYS A 345 -4.95 -0.48 -17.41
N GLN A 346 -5.35 0.55 -18.15
CA GLN A 346 -6.00 1.74 -17.59
C GLN A 346 -7.05 1.29 -16.57
N LYS A 347 -7.18 2.02 -15.46
CA LYS A 347 -8.13 1.68 -14.40
C LYS A 347 -9.56 1.72 -14.96
N ARG A 348 -10.08 0.55 -15.31
CA ARG A 348 -11.41 0.40 -15.91
C ARG A 348 -12.47 0.35 -14.83
N TYR A 349 -13.30 1.39 -14.82
CA TYR A 349 -14.41 1.59 -13.91
C TYR A 349 -15.73 1.40 -14.66
N GLY A 350 -16.38 0.25 -14.46
CA GLY A 350 -17.70 -0.03 -15.02
C GLY A 350 -18.81 0.73 -14.27
N HIS A 351 -19.66 1.50 -14.97
CA HIS A 351 -20.74 2.29 -14.34
C HIS A 351 -21.68 1.44 -13.47
N SER A 352 -22.12 0.30 -14.00
CA SER A 352 -22.97 -0.67 -13.29
C SER A 352 -22.27 -1.43 -12.16
N GLU A 353 -20.95 -1.31 -12.03
CA GLU A 353 -20.14 -1.95 -10.98
C GLU A 353 -19.81 -1.01 -9.81
N MET A 354 -20.33 0.23 -9.81
CA MET A 354 -19.94 1.26 -8.84
C MET A 354 -20.44 0.97 -7.42
N SER A 355 -19.51 0.46 -6.60
CA SER A 355 -19.60 0.55 -5.14
C SER A 355 -19.08 1.90 -4.66
N SER A 356 -19.37 2.27 -3.41
CA SER A 356 -18.79 3.47 -2.78
C SER A 356 -17.26 3.47 -2.79
N ASN A 357 -16.64 2.29 -2.78
CA ASN A 357 -15.18 2.14 -2.77
C ASN A 357 -14.59 2.38 -4.18
N LYS A 358 -15.23 1.87 -5.23
CA LYS A 358 -14.88 2.20 -6.63
C LYS A 358 -15.15 3.68 -6.93
N GLY A 359 -16.28 4.22 -6.49
CA GLY A 359 -16.65 5.61 -6.68
C GLY A 359 -15.71 6.60 -5.97
N ASN A 360 -15.36 6.33 -4.71
CA ASN A 360 -14.37 7.16 -3.99
C ASN A 360 -12.98 7.08 -4.64
N ALA A 361 -12.54 5.89 -5.10
CA ALA A 361 -11.28 5.74 -5.82
C ALA A 361 -11.28 6.53 -7.14
N LEU A 362 -12.36 6.49 -7.91
CA LEU A 362 -12.55 7.31 -9.12
C LEU A 362 -12.50 8.82 -8.82
N LEU A 363 -13.20 9.28 -7.78
CA LEU A 363 -13.18 10.69 -7.36
C LEU A 363 -11.77 11.13 -6.92
N GLN A 364 -10.98 10.26 -6.29
CA GLN A 364 -9.59 10.53 -5.93
C GLN A 364 -8.67 10.53 -7.15
N ASP A 365 -8.76 9.52 -8.03
CA ASP A 365 -7.96 9.40 -9.26
C ASP A 365 -8.14 10.60 -10.20
N LEU A 366 -9.32 11.24 -10.16
CA LEU A 366 -9.67 12.44 -10.96
C LEU A 366 -9.65 13.76 -10.16
N ASN A 367 -9.31 13.74 -8.87
CA ASN A 367 -9.39 14.88 -7.94
C ASN A 367 -10.72 15.67 -7.98
N ILE A 368 -11.84 14.96 -8.02
CA ILE A 368 -13.20 15.52 -8.05
C ILE A 368 -13.76 15.53 -6.63
N ARG A 369 -14.38 16.65 -6.24
CA ARG A 369 -15.06 16.80 -4.94
C ARG A 369 -16.56 16.86 -5.14
N VAL A 370 -17.31 16.06 -4.37
CA VAL A 370 -18.78 16.12 -4.35
C VAL A 370 -19.23 16.96 -3.15
N LYS A 371 -20.07 17.98 -3.38
CA LYS A 371 -20.57 18.89 -2.35
C LYS A 371 -22.11 18.86 -2.30
N PRO A 372 -22.75 18.44 -1.19
CA PRO A 372 -24.19 18.61 -1.03
C PRO A 372 -24.57 20.09 -0.86
N VAL A 373 -25.72 20.49 -1.38
CA VAL A 373 -26.30 21.84 -1.21
C VAL A 373 -27.74 21.73 -0.68
N GLY A 374 -28.08 22.54 0.32
CA GLY A 374 -29.37 22.46 1.03
C GLY A 374 -30.53 23.21 0.35
N THR A 375 -30.25 24.06 -0.62
CA THR A 375 -31.25 24.81 -1.42
C THR A 375 -30.77 24.92 -2.86
N VAL A 376 -31.71 24.95 -3.81
CA VAL A 376 -31.42 24.97 -5.25
C VAL A 376 -31.48 26.41 -5.78
N PRO A 377 -30.44 26.94 -6.46
CA PRO A 377 -30.40 28.35 -6.90
C PRO A 377 -31.41 28.77 -7.99
N PHE A 378 -32.26 27.85 -8.47
CA PHE A 378 -32.97 27.99 -9.75
C PHE A 378 -34.49 27.75 -9.69
N ALA A 379 -35.05 27.47 -8.51
CA ALA A 379 -36.50 27.31 -8.31
C ALA A 379 -37.18 28.69 -8.23
N ALA A 380 -37.69 29.19 -9.36
CA ALA A 380 -38.25 30.54 -9.50
C ALA A 380 -39.79 30.60 -9.53
N ARG A 381 -40.48 29.50 -9.16
CA ARG A 381 -41.95 29.36 -9.19
C ARG A 381 -42.42 28.41 -8.09
N ASP A 382 -43.65 28.61 -7.63
CA ASP A 382 -44.35 27.65 -6.77
C ASP A 382 -44.57 26.32 -7.53
N PRO A 383 -44.23 25.15 -6.95
CA PRO A 383 -44.35 23.88 -7.64
C PRO A 383 -45.81 23.49 -7.90
N ALA A 384 -46.15 23.22 -9.16
CA ALA A 384 -47.44 22.59 -9.48
C ALA A 384 -47.49 21.16 -8.90
N PRO A 385 -48.60 20.73 -8.26
CA PRO A 385 -48.71 19.37 -7.72
C PRO A 385 -48.56 18.29 -8.79
N VAL A 386 -47.57 17.41 -8.63
CA VAL A 386 -47.36 16.25 -9.51
C VAL A 386 -47.53 14.95 -8.72
N GLN A 387 -48.48 14.13 -9.17
CA GLN A 387 -48.68 12.78 -8.63
C GLN A 387 -47.47 11.88 -8.97
N ALA A 388 -46.94 11.21 -7.94
CA ALA A 388 -45.83 10.26 -8.02
C ALA A 388 -46.11 9.05 -8.95
N PHE A 389 -45.04 8.43 -9.47
CA PHE A 389 -45.14 7.26 -10.36
C PHE A 389 -45.64 5.99 -9.63
N ILE A 390 -46.55 5.26 -10.26
CA ILE A 390 -47.15 4.04 -9.70
C ILE A 390 -46.41 2.81 -10.25
N TRP A 391 -45.54 2.25 -9.40
CA TRP A 391 -44.82 1.00 -9.64
C TRP A 391 -45.74 -0.22 -9.53
N GLU A 392 -45.91 -0.95 -10.63
CA GLU A 392 -46.82 -2.10 -10.73
C GLU A 392 -46.25 -3.40 -10.12
N SER A 393 -47.17 -4.33 -9.88
CA SER A 393 -46.95 -5.73 -9.57
C SER A 393 -47.99 -6.60 -10.27
N ILE A 394 -47.63 -7.84 -10.60
CA ILE A 394 -48.51 -8.85 -11.18
C ILE A 394 -48.80 -9.94 -10.15
N CYS A 395 -50.03 -10.43 -10.07
CA CYS A 395 -50.33 -11.60 -9.24
C CYS A 395 -49.86 -12.88 -9.94
N ASP A 396 -49.12 -13.74 -9.24
CA ASP A 396 -48.87 -15.11 -9.70
C ASP A 396 -50.15 -15.96 -9.62
N GLY A 397 -50.12 -17.15 -10.22
CA GLY A 397 -51.26 -18.10 -10.20
C GLY A 397 -51.63 -18.66 -8.82
N ARG A 398 -51.02 -18.16 -7.73
CA ARG A 398 -51.33 -18.47 -6.33
C ARG A 398 -51.70 -17.19 -5.54
N GLY A 399 -51.94 -16.08 -6.22
CA GLY A 399 -52.35 -14.80 -5.62
C GLY A 399 -51.22 -13.95 -5.04
N LYS A 400 -49.94 -14.32 -5.25
CA LYS A 400 -48.81 -13.55 -4.72
C LYS A 400 -48.45 -12.40 -5.66
N ASN A 401 -48.50 -11.16 -5.16
CA ASN A 401 -48.01 -9.99 -5.89
C ASN A 401 -46.48 -10.08 -6.11
N ILE A 402 -46.07 -10.14 -7.37
CA ILE A 402 -44.69 -10.06 -7.84
C ILE A 402 -44.44 -8.63 -8.36
N ALA A 403 -43.52 -7.92 -7.73
CA ALA A 403 -43.08 -6.61 -8.18
C ALA A 403 -42.43 -6.68 -9.57
N LEU A 404 -42.93 -5.92 -10.55
CA LEU A 404 -42.28 -5.79 -11.86
C LEU A 404 -40.96 -5.01 -11.73
N THR A 405 -39.96 -5.37 -12.54
CA THR A 405 -38.63 -4.77 -12.50
C THR A 405 -38.59 -3.36 -13.08
N GLU A 406 -37.47 -2.66 -12.88
CA GLU A 406 -37.15 -1.38 -13.53
C GLU A 406 -37.15 -1.51 -15.05
N GLU A 407 -36.70 -2.63 -15.59
CA GLU A 407 -36.62 -2.86 -17.05
C GLU A 407 -38.00 -3.14 -17.64
N GLN A 408 -38.83 -3.92 -16.94
CA GLN A 408 -40.20 -4.26 -17.35
C GLN A 408 -41.13 -3.04 -17.40
N GLN A 409 -40.80 -1.96 -16.68
CA GLN A 409 -41.59 -0.73 -16.62
C GLN A 409 -40.92 0.47 -17.32
N ARG A 410 -39.82 0.24 -18.05
CA ARG A 410 -38.98 1.30 -18.66
C ARG A 410 -39.78 2.26 -19.52
N GLU A 411 -40.63 1.74 -20.40
CA GLU A 411 -41.42 2.59 -21.30
C GLU A 411 -42.45 3.43 -20.54
N ARG A 412 -43.15 2.83 -19.56
CA ARG A 412 -44.12 3.53 -18.71
C ARG A 412 -43.49 4.67 -17.91
N TYR A 413 -42.25 4.52 -17.41
CA TYR A 413 -41.58 5.66 -16.77
C TYR A 413 -40.96 6.66 -17.75
N ARG A 414 -40.52 6.23 -18.93
CA ARG A 414 -40.07 7.13 -20.01
C ARG A 414 -41.21 8.06 -20.44
N GLU A 415 -42.41 7.50 -20.64
CA GLU A 415 -43.64 8.24 -20.95
C GLU A 415 -44.08 9.16 -19.79
N TYR A 416 -44.00 8.70 -18.54
CA TYR A 416 -44.28 9.53 -17.37
C TYR A 416 -43.36 10.76 -17.29
N VAL A 417 -42.06 10.61 -17.57
CA VAL A 417 -41.15 11.77 -17.63
C VAL A 417 -41.47 12.65 -18.84
N GLU A 418 -41.54 12.08 -20.06
CA GLU A 418 -41.80 12.84 -21.29
C GLU A 418 -43.12 13.64 -21.22
N GLY A 419 -44.18 13.06 -20.66
CA GLY A 419 -45.48 13.71 -20.48
C GLY A 419 -45.54 14.80 -19.40
N LYS A 420 -44.57 14.87 -18.47
CA LYS A 420 -44.52 15.88 -17.41
C LYS A 420 -43.65 17.10 -17.77
N ILE A 421 -42.78 16.99 -18.77
CA ILE A 421 -41.93 18.10 -19.27
C ILE A 421 -42.08 18.35 -20.78
N GLY A 422 -43.14 17.83 -21.39
CA GLY A 422 -43.37 17.88 -22.85
C GLY A 422 -43.40 19.29 -23.45
N ASP A 423 -43.77 20.29 -22.64
CA ASP A 423 -43.71 21.72 -22.96
C ASP A 423 -42.26 22.20 -23.15
N VAL A 424 -41.39 21.90 -22.20
CA VAL A 424 -39.95 22.25 -22.26
C VAL A 424 -39.23 21.47 -23.35
N LEU A 425 -39.60 20.20 -23.55
CA LEU A 425 -39.07 19.37 -24.64
C LEU A 425 -39.44 19.94 -26.02
N ALA A 426 -40.68 20.40 -26.20
CA ALA A 426 -41.12 21.02 -27.45
C ALA A 426 -40.40 22.35 -27.73
N ASP A 427 -40.33 23.26 -26.74
CA ASP A 427 -39.66 24.55 -26.85
C ASP A 427 -38.15 24.40 -27.16
N LYS A 428 -37.45 23.50 -26.45
CA LYS A 428 -36.01 23.27 -26.65
C LYS A 428 -35.68 22.26 -27.75
N LYS A 429 -36.68 21.70 -28.44
CA LYS A 429 -36.53 20.65 -29.47
C LYS A 429 -35.73 19.44 -28.94
N LEU A 430 -36.01 19.03 -27.71
CA LEU A 430 -35.43 17.87 -27.04
C LEU A 430 -36.42 16.70 -27.00
N CYS A 431 -35.97 15.52 -26.60
CA CYS A 431 -36.83 14.38 -26.26
C CYS A 431 -36.23 13.48 -25.18
N VAL A 432 -37.07 12.67 -24.54
CA VAL A 432 -36.68 11.64 -23.56
C VAL A 432 -36.56 10.30 -24.27
N LEU A 433 -35.34 9.74 -24.33
CA LEU A 433 -35.04 8.50 -25.05
C LEU A 433 -34.44 7.46 -24.10
N GLY A 434 -34.95 6.22 -24.17
CA GLY A 434 -34.29 5.04 -23.59
C GLY A 434 -33.17 4.58 -24.53
N VAL A 435 -31.95 4.45 -24.00
CA VAL A 435 -30.72 4.28 -24.80
C VAL A 435 -29.95 3.00 -24.48
N GLU A 436 -30.50 2.12 -23.65
CA GLU A 436 -29.82 0.92 -23.13
C GLU A 436 -29.41 -0.10 -24.20
N LYS A 437 -30.01 0.00 -25.39
CA LYS A 437 -29.74 -0.88 -26.54
C LYS A 437 -28.53 -0.41 -27.36
N VAL A 438 -28.03 0.80 -27.12
CA VAL A 438 -26.82 1.34 -27.75
C VAL A 438 -25.63 0.91 -26.91
N LYS A 439 -24.82 -0.03 -27.43
CA LYS A 439 -23.68 -0.58 -26.68
C LYS A 439 -22.66 0.50 -26.35
N ASN A 440 -22.21 0.52 -25.10
CA ASN A 440 -21.09 1.35 -24.62
C ASN A 440 -21.29 2.88 -24.81
N ASN A 441 -22.53 3.37 -24.95
CA ASN A 441 -22.84 4.76 -25.32
C ASN A 441 -22.41 5.85 -24.32
N LEU A 442 -21.81 5.47 -23.19
CA LEU A 442 -21.25 6.38 -22.19
C LEU A 442 -19.80 6.04 -21.80
N SER A 443 -19.10 5.29 -22.66
CA SER A 443 -17.71 4.90 -22.39
C SER A 443 -16.71 5.98 -22.83
N ALA A 444 -15.83 6.40 -21.94
CA ALA A 444 -14.84 7.46 -22.17
C ALA A 444 -13.51 7.16 -21.43
N ALA A 445 -12.40 7.21 -22.17
CA ALA A 445 -11.07 7.32 -21.57
C ALA A 445 -10.85 8.77 -21.09
N VAL A 446 -10.31 8.96 -19.89
CA VAL A 446 -10.18 10.30 -19.28
C VAL A 446 -8.85 10.94 -19.67
N PRO A 447 -8.83 12.07 -20.42
CA PRO A 447 -7.57 12.70 -20.85
C PRO A 447 -6.71 13.13 -19.65
N GLY A 448 -5.42 12.78 -19.67
CA GLY A 448 -4.47 13.08 -18.59
C GLY A 448 -4.52 12.12 -17.39
N HIS A 449 -5.45 11.16 -17.35
CA HIS A 449 -5.60 10.20 -16.25
C HIS A 449 -5.56 8.74 -16.78
N ASP A 450 -5.02 7.83 -15.98
CA ASP A 450 -4.92 6.39 -16.29
C ASP A 450 -6.25 5.66 -15.99
N VAL A 451 -7.35 6.18 -16.54
CA VAL A 451 -8.74 5.87 -16.13
C VAL A 451 -9.64 5.71 -17.35
N ASP A 452 -10.32 4.56 -17.42
CA ASP A 452 -11.38 4.27 -18.39
C ASP A 452 -12.74 4.21 -17.67
N LEU A 453 -13.69 5.05 -18.07
CA LEU A 453 -15.11 4.92 -17.72
C LEU A 453 -15.81 4.08 -18.78
N VAL A 454 -16.56 3.05 -18.40
CA VAL A 454 -17.18 2.13 -19.37
C VAL A 454 -18.59 1.72 -18.95
N GLY A 455 -19.52 1.78 -19.90
CA GLY A 455 -20.88 1.25 -19.75
C GLY A 455 -21.91 2.00 -20.59
N HIS A 456 -23.15 1.98 -20.10
CA HIS A 456 -24.30 2.64 -20.69
C HIS A 456 -25.21 3.20 -19.58
N THR A 457 -26.10 4.14 -19.93
CA THR A 457 -27.16 4.65 -19.03
C THR A 457 -28.55 4.15 -19.43
N GLY A 458 -29.56 4.40 -18.62
CA GLY A 458 -30.97 4.10 -18.91
C GLY A 458 -31.62 5.09 -19.87
N ILE A 459 -31.72 6.37 -19.46
CA ILE A 459 -32.44 7.43 -20.20
C ILE A 459 -31.54 8.65 -20.42
N LEU A 460 -31.66 9.27 -21.61
CA LEU A 460 -31.10 10.58 -21.93
C LEU A 460 -32.18 11.58 -22.32
N VAL A 461 -31.94 12.86 -22.00
CA VAL A 461 -32.65 14.02 -22.55
C VAL A 461 -31.71 14.75 -23.51
N LEU A 462 -32.00 14.65 -24.81
CA LEU A 462 -31.13 15.07 -25.91
C LEU A 462 -31.93 15.59 -27.12
N SER A 463 -31.25 16.09 -28.15
CA SER A 463 -31.84 16.69 -29.36
C SER A 463 -32.87 15.78 -30.02
N ALA A 464 -34.08 16.29 -30.28
CA ALA A 464 -35.14 15.56 -30.98
C ALA A 464 -34.78 15.16 -32.42
N LEU A 465 -33.64 15.64 -32.95
CA LEU A 465 -33.01 15.13 -34.17
C LEU A 465 -32.85 13.59 -34.15
N VAL A 466 -32.61 12.97 -32.99
CA VAL A 466 -32.47 11.50 -32.89
C VAL A 466 -33.77 10.75 -33.18
N LYS A 467 -34.95 11.36 -32.98
CA LYS A 467 -36.25 10.78 -33.38
C LYS A 467 -36.40 10.72 -34.91
N LYS A 468 -35.65 11.55 -35.66
CA LYS A 468 -35.60 11.53 -37.14
C LYS A 468 -34.41 10.73 -37.67
N PHE A 469 -33.29 10.73 -36.95
CA PHE A 469 -32.03 10.07 -37.32
C PHE A 469 -31.50 9.24 -36.14
N PRO A 470 -32.00 8.01 -35.91
CA PRO A 470 -31.66 7.22 -34.72
C PRO A 470 -30.17 6.87 -34.57
N HIS A 471 -29.40 6.89 -35.66
CA HIS A 471 -27.95 6.69 -35.63
C HIS A 471 -27.17 7.87 -35.00
N TYR A 472 -27.78 9.06 -34.87
CA TYR A 472 -27.15 10.19 -34.17
C TYR A 472 -27.16 10.05 -32.64
N VAL A 473 -27.77 9.01 -32.06
CA VAL A 473 -27.73 8.78 -30.60
C VAL A 473 -26.28 8.57 -30.11
N GLU A 474 -25.43 7.93 -30.91
CA GLU A 474 -24.00 7.73 -30.62
C GLU A 474 -23.19 9.03 -30.61
N LEU A 475 -23.73 10.13 -31.15
CA LEU A 475 -23.12 11.47 -31.17
C LEU A 475 -23.64 12.39 -30.06
N LEU A 476 -24.54 11.90 -29.19
CA LEU A 476 -25.10 12.60 -28.02
C LEU A 476 -25.57 14.07 -28.28
N PRO A 477 -26.24 14.38 -29.41
CA PRO A 477 -26.49 15.75 -29.86
C PRO A 477 -27.35 16.53 -28.87
N ASP A 478 -26.89 17.72 -28.48
CA ASP A 478 -27.50 18.61 -27.48
C ASP A 478 -27.96 17.93 -26.18
N VAL A 479 -27.33 16.83 -25.76
CA VAL A 479 -27.65 16.20 -24.47
C VAL A 479 -27.57 17.21 -23.32
N LYS A 480 -28.59 17.24 -22.47
CA LYS A 480 -28.67 18.12 -21.28
C LYS A 480 -28.72 17.31 -19.99
N MET A 481 -29.25 16.09 -20.05
CA MET A 481 -29.51 15.30 -18.85
C MET A 481 -29.37 13.79 -19.11
N LEU A 482 -28.80 13.07 -18.14
CA LEU A 482 -29.00 11.63 -17.99
C LEU A 482 -29.90 11.33 -16.78
N ILE A 483 -30.75 10.32 -16.90
CA ILE A 483 -31.71 9.94 -15.86
C ILE A 483 -31.57 8.44 -15.60
N GLU A 484 -31.14 8.09 -14.40
CA GLU A 484 -31.03 6.71 -13.93
C GLU A 484 -32.14 6.41 -12.92
N VAL A 485 -33.01 5.48 -13.30
CA VAL A 485 -34.22 5.15 -12.55
C VAL A 485 -33.99 3.86 -11.74
N LYS A 486 -34.02 3.97 -10.41
CA LYS A 486 -33.94 2.82 -9.49
C LYS A 486 -35.21 2.74 -8.64
N ARG A 487 -35.95 1.63 -8.73
CA ARG A 487 -37.14 1.33 -7.90
C ARG A 487 -36.77 1.31 -6.40
N VAL A 488 -35.54 0.90 -6.09
CA VAL A 488 -34.94 1.03 -4.75
C VAL A 488 -33.53 1.60 -4.88
N VAL A 489 -33.36 2.86 -4.48
CA VAL A 489 -32.06 3.54 -4.44
C VAL A 489 -31.19 2.93 -3.33
N LYS A 490 -29.94 2.58 -3.66
CA LYS A 490 -28.96 1.95 -2.75
C LYS A 490 -27.73 2.85 -2.59
N ALA A 491 -26.92 2.64 -1.55
CA ALA A 491 -25.72 3.45 -1.28
C ALA A 491 -24.66 3.49 -2.41
N GLY A 492 -24.66 2.51 -3.33
CA GLY A 492 -23.82 2.54 -4.53
C GLY A 492 -24.41 3.35 -5.70
N SER A 493 -25.73 3.54 -5.75
CA SER A 493 -26.43 4.13 -6.90
C SER A 493 -25.99 5.57 -7.19
N GLY A 494 -25.66 6.37 -6.17
CA GLY A 494 -25.11 7.71 -6.36
C GLY A 494 -23.75 7.70 -7.06
N PHE A 495 -22.92 6.68 -6.82
CA PHE A 495 -21.60 6.55 -7.46
C PHE A 495 -21.69 6.02 -8.89
N GLN A 496 -22.70 5.19 -9.22
CA GLN A 496 -23.06 4.89 -10.60
C GLN A 496 -23.33 6.20 -11.36
N VAL A 497 -24.29 7.00 -10.88
CA VAL A 497 -24.75 8.22 -11.54
C VAL A 497 -23.67 9.31 -11.60
N LEU A 498 -22.82 9.43 -10.57
CA LEU A 498 -21.62 10.28 -10.61
C LEU A 498 -20.67 9.85 -11.73
N SER A 499 -20.41 8.55 -11.89
CA SER A 499 -19.49 8.07 -12.94
C SER A 499 -20.06 8.27 -14.35
N GLU A 500 -21.36 8.11 -14.54
CA GLU A 500 -22.05 8.41 -15.81
C GLU A 500 -22.03 9.92 -16.12
N LEU A 501 -22.21 10.79 -15.11
CA LEU A 501 -22.09 12.24 -15.27
C LEU A 501 -20.66 12.68 -15.65
N ILE A 502 -19.64 12.06 -15.04
CA ILE A 502 -18.25 12.35 -15.35
C ILE A 502 -17.94 11.95 -16.80
N ALA A 503 -18.34 10.75 -17.23
CA ALA A 503 -18.14 10.32 -18.62
C ALA A 503 -18.88 11.23 -19.60
N LEU A 504 -20.15 11.59 -19.32
CA LEU A 504 -20.92 12.52 -20.15
C LEU A 504 -20.20 13.88 -20.27
N GLY A 505 -19.65 14.40 -19.17
CA GLY A 505 -18.88 15.65 -19.12
C GLY A 505 -17.50 15.62 -19.80
N PHE A 506 -17.05 14.45 -20.30
CA PHE A 506 -15.92 14.32 -21.22
C PHE A 506 -16.35 14.08 -22.68
N LEU A 507 -17.58 13.61 -22.90
CA LEU A 507 -18.11 13.32 -24.24
C LEU A 507 -18.78 14.53 -24.90
N VAL A 508 -19.16 15.59 -24.17
CA VAL A 508 -19.79 16.80 -24.75
C VAL A 508 -19.29 18.13 -24.17
N ASP A 509 -19.23 19.17 -25.01
CA ASP A 509 -18.81 20.55 -24.67
C ASP A 509 -19.83 21.38 -23.85
N GLY A 510 -20.99 20.79 -23.56
CA GLY A 510 -22.14 21.46 -22.95
C GLY A 510 -22.27 21.21 -21.44
N PRO A 511 -22.87 22.13 -20.67
CA PRO A 511 -23.26 21.85 -19.30
C PRO A 511 -24.32 20.74 -19.26
N VAL A 512 -24.06 19.71 -18.46
CA VAL A 512 -24.92 18.52 -18.30
C VAL A 512 -25.25 18.26 -16.83
N MET A 513 -26.40 17.65 -16.61
CA MET A 513 -26.92 17.26 -15.30
C MET A 513 -27.21 15.75 -15.27
N ALA A 514 -27.19 15.14 -14.09
CA ALA A 514 -27.63 13.76 -13.89
C ALA A 514 -28.67 13.67 -12.76
N LEU A 515 -29.60 12.73 -12.88
CA LEU A 515 -30.64 12.46 -11.88
C LEU A 515 -30.69 10.97 -11.55
N LEU A 516 -30.59 10.67 -10.25
CA LEU A 516 -30.89 9.39 -9.65
C LEU A 516 -32.28 9.46 -9.01
N THR A 517 -33.22 8.60 -9.44
CA THR A 517 -34.59 8.70 -8.92
C THR A 517 -35.34 7.37 -8.82
N ASN A 518 -36.27 7.28 -7.87
CA ASN A 518 -37.30 6.24 -7.80
C ASN A 518 -38.67 6.70 -8.33
N LEU A 519 -38.75 7.93 -8.87
CA LEU A 519 -39.94 8.59 -9.42
C LEU A 519 -41.10 8.79 -8.42
N THR A 520 -40.82 8.59 -7.13
CA THR A 520 -41.77 8.81 -6.03
C THR A 520 -41.21 9.83 -5.05
N ASN A 521 -40.42 9.42 -4.08
CA ASN A 521 -39.94 10.24 -2.95
C ASN A 521 -38.42 10.45 -2.90
N HIS A 522 -37.69 10.10 -3.96
CA HIS A 522 -36.26 10.30 -4.07
C HIS A 522 -35.88 10.83 -5.45
N TRP A 523 -35.36 12.05 -5.49
CA TRP A 523 -34.92 12.75 -6.69
C TRP A 523 -33.58 13.42 -6.42
N GLN A 524 -32.48 12.66 -6.55
CA GLN A 524 -31.13 13.16 -6.30
C GLN A 524 -30.48 13.65 -7.59
N PHE A 525 -30.22 14.94 -7.67
CA PHE A 525 -29.58 15.60 -8.82
C PHE A 525 -28.07 15.77 -8.59
N PHE A 526 -27.32 15.80 -9.69
CA PHE A 526 -25.88 16.03 -9.74
C PHE A 526 -25.51 16.93 -10.92
N TRP A 527 -24.64 17.92 -10.73
CA TRP A 527 -24.13 18.78 -11.81
C TRP A 527 -22.71 19.28 -11.51
N VAL A 528 -21.91 19.53 -12.55
CA VAL A 528 -20.60 20.17 -12.40
C VAL A 528 -20.81 21.67 -12.10
N SER A 529 -20.28 22.17 -10.98
CA SER A 529 -20.45 23.57 -10.56
C SER A 529 -19.18 24.41 -10.71
N GLU A 530 -18.00 23.80 -10.53
CA GLU A 530 -16.70 24.44 -10.77
C GLU A 530 -15.76 23.45 -11.49
N LYS A 531 -15.00 23.93 -12.47
CA LYS A 531 -13.86 23.23 -13.07
C LYS A 531 -12.65 24.17 -13.05
N LYS A 532 -11.58 23.77 -12.38
CA LYS A 532 -10.29 24.51 -12.31
C LYS A 532 -9.17 23.54 -12.66
N ASN A 533 -8.03 24.06 -13.10
CA ASN A 533 -6.97 23.28 -13.76
C ASN A 533 -6.48 22.05 -12.97
N ASN A 534 -6.63 22.03 -11.63
CA ASN A 534 -6.20 20.93 -10.78
C ASN A 534 -7.37 20.13 -10.11
N TYR A 535 -8.62 20.58 -10.17
CA TYR A 535 -9.77 19.91 -9.52
C TYR A 535 -11.14 20.36 -10.07
N ALA A 536 -12.16 19.51 -9.93
CA ALA A 536 -13.56 19.85 -10.21
C ALA A 536 -14.45 19.70 -8.97
N ILE A 537 -15.56 20.45 -8.93
CA ILE A 537 -16.64 20.29 -7.95
C ILE A 537 -17.90 19.85 -8.67
N ILE A 538 -18.45 18.71 -8.23
CA ILE A 538 -19.81 18.30 -8.53
C ILE A 538 -20.69 18.69 -7.33
N GLN A 539 -21.77 19.42 -7.57
CA GLN A 539 -22.80 19.66 -6.56
C GLN A 539 -23.88 18.60 -6.64
N THR A 540 -24.53 18.32 -5.50
CA THR A 540 -25.68 17.40 -5.43
C THR A 540 -26.74 17.91 -4.46
N THR A 541 -27.99 17.59 -4.73
CA THR A 541 -29.14 17.85 -3.85
C THR A 541 -30.15 16.72 -4.00
N THR A 542 -30.96 16.47 -2.97
CA THR A 542 -32.00 15.44 -2.99
C THR A 542 -33.35 16.06 -2.65
N ILE A 543 -34.28 15.99 -3.59
CA ILE A 543 -35.66 16.45 -3.45
C ILE A 543 -36.56 15.24 -3.16
N THR A 544 -37.56 15.41 -2.30
CA THR A 544 -38.57 14.36 -2.01
C THR A 544 -39.84 14.55 -2.83
N GLU A 545 -40.27 15.78 -3.08
CA GLU A 545 -41.55 16.05 -3.76
C GLU A 545 -41.41 16.04 -5.30
N PRO A 546 -42.24 15.25 -6.04
CA PRO A 546 -42.21 15.23 -7.50
C PRO A 546 -42.42 16.61 -8.15
N GLY A 547 -43.23 17.48 -7.55
CA GLY A 547 -43.49 18.83 -8.08
C GLY A 547 -42.21 19.68 -8.16
N GLU A 548 -41.48 19.76 -7.04
CA GLU A 548 -40.19 20.45 -6.94
C GLU A 548 -39.14 19.81 -7.86
N ALA A 549 -39.09 18.48 -7.92
CA ALA A 549 -38.16 17.77 -8.79
C ALA A 549 -38.43 18.05 -10.28
N PHE A 550 -39.69 18.12 -10.69
CA PHE A 550 -40.03 18.50 -12.07
C PHE A 550 -39.76 19.97 -12.37
N GLU A 551 -39.96 20.91 -11.43
CA GLU A 551 -39.48 22.30 -11.62
C GLU A 551 -37.96 22.35 -11.80
N MET A 552 -37.18 21.56 -11.02
CA MET A 552 -35.73 21.47 -11.24
C MET A 552 -35.39 20.91 -12.63
N ILE A 553 -36.12 19.93 -13.15
CA ILE A 553 -35.93 19.44 -14.53
C ILE A 553 -36.31 20.51 -15.58
N ARG A 554 -37.29 21.40 -15.32
CA ARG A 554 -37.60 22.53 -16.23
C ARG A 554 -36.43 23.53 -16.34
N THR A 555 -35.52 23.58 -15.36
CA THR A 555 -34.32 24.44 -15.40
C THR A 555 -33.25 24.01 -16.42
N LEU A 556 -33.37 22.84 -17.06
CA LEU A 556 -32.49 22.43 -18.19
C LEU A 556 -32.45 23.50 -19.31
N SER A 557 -33.51 24.30 -19.42
CA SER A 557 -33.65 25.46 -20.31
C SER A 557 -32.66 26.61 -20.04
N ASN A 558 -32.09 26.69 -18.83
CA ASN A 558 -31.22 27.78 -18.35
C ASN A 558 -29.73 27.40 -18.23
N LEU A 559 -29.35 26.16 -18.56
CA LEU A 559 -27.96 25.68 -18.47
C LEU A 559 -27.06 26.38 -19.51
N ARG A 560 -26.47 27.51 -19.12
CA ARG A 560 -25.41 28.24 -19.86
C ARG A 560 -24.02 27.87 -19.32
N LYS A 561 -22.97 28.10 -20.11
CA LYS A 561 -21.58 27.91 -19.64
C LYS A 561 -21.29 28.83 -18.45
N VAL A 562 -20.76 28.26 -17.37
CA VAL A 562 -20.22 29.02 -16.24
C VAL A 562 -18.87 29.61 -16.67
N SER A 563 -18.86 30.89 -17.00
CA SER A 563 -17.62 31.68 -17.11
C SER A 563 -17.03 31.92 -15.71
N ASN A 564 -15.72 32.15 -15.63
CA ASN A 564 -14.98 32.26 -14.37
C ASN A 564 -15.62 33.22 -13.35
N PRO A 565 -15.70 32.84 -12.06
CA PRO A 565 -16.19 33.75 -11.03
C PRO A 565 -15.17 34.89 -10.80
N VAL A 566 -15.53 36.09 -11.24
CA VAL A 566 -14.90 37.33 -10.76
C VAL A 566 -15.20 37.47 -9.27
N VAL A 567 -14.18 37.85 -8.48
CA VAL A 567 -14.34 38.05 -7.03
C VAL A 567 -15.11 39.34 -6.79
N VAL A 568 -16.38 39.23 -6.40
CA VAL A 568 -17.19 40.38 -5.96
C VAL A 568 -17.02 40.57 -4.45
N ASN A 569 -16.13 41.49 -4.08
CA ASN A 569 -16.29 42.30 -2.87
C ASN A 569 -16.68 43.70 -3.36
N GLY A 570 -17.75 44.27 -2.81
CA GLY A 570 -18.18 45.62 -3.20
C GLY A 570 -17.34 46.71 -2.55
N ASP A 571 -16.95 47.72 -3.32
CA ASP A 571 -17.64 49.01 -3.25
C ASP A 571 -17.52 49.75 -4.60
N GLY A 572 -18.61 50.34 -5.07
CA GLY A 572 -18.73 50.82 -6.44
C GLY A 572 -18.36 52.29 -6.61
N ALA A 573 -17.31 52.57 -7.40
CA ALA A 573 -17.04 53.91 -7.97
C ALA A 573 -16.11 53.91 -9.20
N LEU A 574 -15.15 52.98 -9.28
CA LEU A 574 -13.98 53.13 -10.19
C LEU A 574 -14.01 52.26 -11.47
N ASP A 575 -14.86 51.24 -11.56
CA ASP A 575 -14.76 50.21 -12.61
C ASP A 575 -15.26 50.66 -14.00
N VAL A 576 -15.96 51.81 -14.09
CA VAL A 576 -16.58 52.27 -15.34
C VAL A 576 -15.55 52.79 -16.34
N GLU A 577 -14.52 53.51 -15.90
CA GLU A 577 -13.49 54.06 -16.79
C GLU A 577 -12.53 52.96 -17.30
N ILE A 578 -12.20 51.99 -16.46
CA ILE A 578 -11.32 50.87 -16.83
C ILE A 578 -12.00 49.96 -17.87
N ALA A 579 -13.31 49.69 -17.71
CA ALA A 579 -14.08 48.92 -18.68
C ALA A 579 -14.16 49.62 -20.06
N ALA A 580 -14.31 50.95 -20.08
CA ALA A 580 -14.34 51.72 -21.33
C ALA A 580 -12.99 51.65 -22.08
N GLN A 581 -11.87 51.84 -21.38
CA GLN A 581 -10.53 51.76 -21.99
C GLN A 581 -10.22 50.35 -22.53
N GLN A 582 -10.67 49.29 -21.86
CA GLN A 582 -10.46 47.92 -22.32
C GLN A 582 -11.29 47.58 -23.57
N GLU A 583 -12.53 48.08 -23.68
CA GLU A 583 -13.34 47.87 -24.89
C GLU A 583 -12.83 48.67 -26.09
N GLU A 584 -12.17 49.81 -25.87
CA GLU A 584 -11.50 50.59 -26.91
C GLU A 584 -10.23 49.89 -27.42
N GLN A 585 -9.36 49.42 -26.52
CA GLN A 585 -8.17 48.63 -26.88
C GLN A 585 -8.52 47.32 -27.63
N LEU A 586 -9.62 46.66 -27.28
CA LEU A 586 -10.11 45.49 -28.02
C LEU A 586 -10.50 45.82 -29.46
N LYS A 587 -11.19 46.96 -29.68
CA LYS A 587 -11.55 47.43 -31.03
C LYS A 587 -10.33 47.82 -31.86
N GLU A 588 -9.27 48.32 -31.24
CA GLU A 588 -7.98 48.54 -31.93
C GLU A 588 -7.28 47.22 -32.29
N GLN A 589 -7.26 46.23 -31.40
CA GLN A 589 -6.66 44.91 -31.69
C GLN A 589 -7.42 44.13 -32.78
N GLU A 590 -8.75 44.22 -32.83
CA GLU A 590 -9.52 43.62 -33.94
C GLU A 590 -9.27 44.35 -35.27
N ARG A 591 -9.16 45.69 -35.25
CA ARG A 591 -8.81 46.48 -36.45
C ARG A 591 -7.39 46.16 -36.94
N ALA A 592 -6.46 45.85 -36.05
CA ALA A 592 -5.08 45.47 -36.38
C ALA A 592 -4.94 44.07 -37.03
N ARG A 593 -6.00 43.24 -37.07
CA ARG A 593 -5.94 41.86 -37.59
C ARG A 593 -6.31 41.69 -39.06
N GLN A 594 -6.61 42.76 -39.80
CA GLN A 594 -6.89 42.68 -41.24
C GLN A 594 -5.67 43.07 -42.09
N ILE A 595 -5.02 42.08 -42.71
CA ILE A 595 -3.91 42.28 -43.67
C ILE A 595 -4.34 41.83 -45.08
N PRO A 596 -4.55 42.76 -46.03
CA PRO A 596 -4.63 42.45 -47.45
C PRO A 596 -3.23 42.47 -48.11
N ILE A 597 -3.02 41.65 -49.14
CA ILE A 597 -1.72 41.49 -49.81
C ILE A 597 -1.59 42.44 -51.02
N LYS A 598 -0.62 43.38 -51.00
CA LYS A 598 0.23 43.73 -52.17
C LYS A 598 1.37 44.74 -51.90
N ILE A 599 2.61 44.25 -52.10
CA ILE A 599 3.83 44.86 -52.69
C ILE A 599 3.89 46.40 -52.94
N VAL A 600 4.97 47.08 -52.48
CA VAL A 600 5.95 47.95 -53.24
C VAL A 600 6.63 49.06 -52.37
N LEU A 601 7.97 48.98 -52.25
CA LEU A 601 9.04 50.01 -52.07
C LEU A 601 9.02 51.17 -51.01
N SER A 602 10.10 51.20 -50.20
CA SER A 602 11.04 52.33 -49.90
C SER A 602 10.75 53.49 -48.91
N THR A 603 11.45 53.45 -47.74
CA THR A 603 12.27 54.52 -47.05
C THR A 603 11.71 55.92 -46.67
N PRO A 604 12.28 56.68 -45.68
CA PRO A 604 13.11 56.32 -44.50
C PRO A 604 12.71 57.05 -43.15
N LYS A 605 13.56 56.90 -42.12
CA LYS A 605 13.52 57.40 -40.71
C LYS A 605 13.90 58.91 -40.54
N PRO A 606 13.30 59.68 -39.60
CA PRO A 606 14.00 60.24 -38.39
C PRO A 606 13.07 60.45 -37.15
N GLU A 607 13.43 61.24 -36.11
CA GLU A 607 14.13 60.76 -34.88
C GLU A 607 14.03 61.69 -33.63
N GLU A 608 13.96 61.09 -32.42
CA GLU A 608 14.30 61.63 -31.05
C GLU A 608 13.55 62.88 -30.48
N PRO A 609 13.76 63.39 -29.23
CA PRO A 609 14.77 63.09 -28.16
C PRO A 609 14.21 62.82 -26.71
N GLN A 610 14.99 63.13 -25.65
CA GLN A 610 15.05 62.48 -24.31
C GLN A 610 14.89 63.45 -23.08
N THR A 611 15.47 63.09 -21.89
CA THR A 611 15.83 63.90 -20.66
C THR A 611 14.79 64.02 -19.50
N ASP A 612 15.12 64.07 -18.18
CA ASP A 612 16.39 63.84 -17.44
C ASP A 612 16.25 63.51 -15.90
N THR A 613 17.37 63.43 -15.15
CA THR A 613 17.52 62.98 -13.72
C THR A 613 17.62 64.15 -12.66
N PRO A 614 17.74 63.94 -11.31
CA PRO A 614 19.03 63.73 -10.59
C PRO A 614 18.98 62.83 -9.29
N THR A 615 19.75 63.11 -8.19
CA THR A 615 20.21 62.08 -7.20
C THR A 615 20.63 62.61 -5.78
N ALA A 616 20.77 61.71 -4.76
CA ALA A 616 21.54 61.80 -3.46
C ALA A 616 20.91 62.52 -2.21
N ALA A 617 21.40 62.42 -0.94
CA ALA A 617 22.05 61.36 -0.09
C ALA A 617 22.36 61.87 1.39
N ALA A 618 22.94 61.02 2.29
CA ALA A 618 23.76 61.31 3.52
C ALA A 618 23.22 61.03 4.98
N VAL A 619 24.14 61.00 5.98
CA VAL A 619 24.07 60.55 7.42
C VAL A 619 25.03 61.43 8.32
N PRO A 620 25.55 61.17 9.59
CA PRO A 620 25.80 59.94 10.43
C PRO A 620 25.69 60.08 12.02
N THR A 621 26.33 59.16 12.79
CA THR A 621 26.87 59.24 14.21
C THR A 621 25.89 59.28 15.44
N GLU A 622 26.21 58.88 16.70
CA GLU A 622 27.47 58.50 17.44
C GLU A 622 27.19 57.57 18.68
N ASP A 623 28.21 57.04 19.43
CA ASP A 623 28.09 56.19 20.66
C ASP A 623 29.38 56.17 21.54
N PRO A 624 29.31 56.14 22.91
CA PRO A 624 30.27 55.30 23.70
C PRO A 624 29.89 54.81 25.15
N THR A 625 30.19 53.52 25.44
CA THR A 625 30.88 52.93 26.66
C THR A 625 30.23 52.67 28.08
N MET A 626 30.43 51.40 28.55
CA MET A 626 30.87 50.92 29.91
C MET A 626 29.91 51.04 31.15
N GLN A 627 29.99 50.24 32.24
CA GLN A 627 31.05 49.34 32.77
C GLN A 627 30.53 48.19 33.72
N GLN A 628 31.17 46.99 33.70
CA GLN A 628 31.42 45.94 34.75
C GLN A 628 30.35 45.55 35.83
N HIS A 629 30.19 44.26 36.20
CA HIS A 629 31.11 43.55 37.13
C HIS A 629 31.08 42.00 37.06
N GLN A 630 32.28 41.39 37.05
CA GLN A 630 32.74 40.02 37.43
C GLN A 630 31.95 38.73 37.03
N GLU A 631 32.54 37.65 36.49
CA GLU A 631 33.76 36.87 36.82
C GLU A 631 33.62 36.00 38.09
N THR A 632 34.07 34.74 38.22
CA THR A 632 34.78 33.75 37.34
C THR A 632 34.45 32.30 37.85
N LEU A 633 35.08 31.13 37.57
CA LEU A 633 36.38 30.73 36.97
C LEU A 633 36.33 29.29 36.34
N GLN A 634 37.43 28.95 35.66
CA GLN A 634 38.09 27.72 35.15
C GLN A 634 38.04 26.42 36.01
N GLU A 635 38.43 25.19 35.57
CA GLU A 635 38.91 24.66 34.27
C GLU A 635 38.84 23.10 34.16
N LYS A 636 38.78 22.59 32.90
CA LYS A 636 39.34 21.31 32.36
C LYS A 636 38.88 19.94 32.92
N ILE A 637 39.11 18.91 32.07
CA ILE A 637 38.77 17.47 32.22
C ILE A 637 37.24 17.24 32.11
N ALA A 638 36.69 16.30 31.31
CA ALA A 638 37.27 15.11 30.68
C ALA A 638 37.07 15.05 29.14
N ALA A 639 37.71 14.06 28.51
CA ALA A 639 37.44 13.64 27.14
C ALA A 639 36.41 12.50 27.08
N ALA A 640 35.82 12.27 25.89
CA ALA A 640 35.03 11.10 25.47
C ALA A 640 33.81 10.71 26.34
N GLY A 641 32.61 10.85 25.78
CA GLY A 641 31.36 10.45 26.45
C GLY A 641 30.16 10.37 25.50
N ASP A 642 30.10 9.32 24.68
CA ASP A 642 28.82 8.78 24.21
C ASP A 642 28.07 8.20 25.42
N LEU A 643 26.74 8.31 25.48
CA LEU A 643 25.88 7.26 26.05
C LEU A 643 24.40 7.48 25.72
N GLU A 644 23.79 6.48 25.09
CA GLU A 644 22.33 6.34 25.01
C GLU A 644 21.75 5.83 26.33
N GLY A 645 20.50 6.20 26.65
CA GLY A 645 19.74 5.63 27.75
C GLY A 645 18.25 5.98 27.63
N ARG A 646 17.30 5.15 28.08
CA ARG A 646 17.41 3.87 28.80
C ARG A 646 16.13 3.05 28.57
N VAL A 647 16.23 1.72 28.53
CA VAL A 647 15.06 0.82 28.55
C VAL A 647 14.94 0.16 29.93
N PRO A 648 13.78 0.27 30.61
CA PRO A 648 13.44 -0.54 31.78
C PRO A 648 12.12 -1.31 31.59
N GLY A 649 12.00 -2.53 32.15
CA GLY A 649 10.69 -3.22 32.22
C GLY A 649 10.66 -4.75 32.21
N MET A 650 11.45 -5.45 33.04
CA MET A 650 11.20 -6.87 33.34
C MET A 650 11.80 -7.27 34.70
N PRO A 651 11.01 -7.84 35.65
CA PRO A 651 11.56 -8.40 36.88
C PRO A 651 12.26 -9.74 36.64
N LEU A 652 13.30 -10.02 37.44
CA LEU A 652 13.77 -11.39 37.66
C LEU A 652 12.90 -12.05 38.75
N GLN A 653 12.78 -13.38 38.68
CA GLN A 653 12.52 -14.21 39.86
C GLN A 653 13.78 -15.02 40.11
N THR A 654 14.32 -14.92 41.33
CA THR A 654 15.39 -15.77 41.85
C THR A 654 14.78 -16.89 42.67
N GLU A 655 15.28 -18.11 42.51
CA GLU A 655 14.96 -19.23 43.39
C GLU A 655 15.69 -19.07 44.74
N GLU A 656 15.00 -19.33 45.85
CA GLU A 656 15.65 -19.67 47.12
C GLU A 656 14.72 -20.63 47.89
N ALA A 657 15.30 -21.55 48.67
CA ALA A 657 14.59 -22.72 49.18
C ALA A 657 14.46 -22.74 50.71
N VAL A 658 13.35 -23.30 51.20
CA VAL A 658 13.14 -23.64 52.62
C VAL A 658 12.54 -25.05 52.73
N GLU A 659 12.91 -25.78 53.77
CA GLU A 659 12.68 -27.22 53.87
C GLU A 659 11.32 -27.67 54.46
N ARG A 660 10.97 -28.91 54.11
CA ARG A 660 10.21 -29.92 54.86
C ARG A 660 9.83 -29.58 56.32
N ARG A 661 8.58 -29.89 56.67
CA ARG A 661 8.30 -31.14 57.42
C ARG A 661 6.90 -31.69 57.21
N GLU A 662 6.76 -32.99 57.46
CA GLU A 662 5.47 -33.69 57.43
C GLU A 662 4.70 -33.53 58.74
N GLU A 663 3.37 -33.61 58.66
CA GLU A 663 2.62 -34.49 59.56
C GLU A 663 1.34 -34.97 58.85
N ALA A 664 0.95 -36.23 59.06
CA ALA A 664 -0.15 -36.85 58.35
C ALA A 664 -0.97 -37.76 59.27
N VAL A 665 -2.29 -37.57 59.26
CA VAL A 665 -3.26 -38.50 59.88
C VAL A 665 -4.36 -38.79 58.84
N GLN A 666 -4.44 -40.06 58.43
CA GLN A 666 -5.44 -40.61 57.51
C GLN A 666 -6.64 -41.24 58.25
N VAL A 667 -7.49 -41.92 57.46
CA VAL A 667 -8.57 -42.90 57.80
C VAL A 667 -9.91 -42.22 58.10
N THR A 668 -11.07 -42.59 57.51
CA THR A 668 -11.54 -43.67 56.60
C THR A 668 -12.48 -43.04 55.54
N GLU A 669 -12.87 -43.59 54.36
CA GLU A 669 -12.45 -44.66 53.42
C GLU A 669 -13.36 -44.50 52.14
N GLN A 670 -13.64 -45.37 51.13
CA GLN A 670 -13.30 -46.75 50.66
C GLN A 670 -13.57 -46.79 49.11
N VAL A 671 -13.36 -47.95 48.47
CA VAL A 671 -13.90 -48.40 47.15
C VAL A 671 -13.21 -47.88 45.87
N LYS A 672 -12.07 -48.52 45.58
CA LYS A 672 -11.82 -49.36 44.37
C LYS A 672 -11.67 -48.66 42.99
N ALA A 673 -10.59 -49.00 42.30
CA ALA A 673 -10.25 -48.51 40.95
C ALA A 673 -10.53 -49.53 39.84
N THR A 674 -10.84 -49.02 38.63
CA THR A 674 -10.72 -49.74 37.35
C THR A 674 -10.29 -48.77 36.23
N GLU A 675 -9.76 -49.34 35.16
CA GLU A 675 -9.11 -48.73 33.98
C GLU A 675 -9.80 -47.49 33.37
N LEU A 676 -8.98 -46.47 33.05
CA LEU A 676 -9.38 -45.34 32.21
C LEU A 676 -9.17 -45.69 30.72
N ALA A 677 -10.13 -46.42 30.15
CA ALA A 677 -10.18 -46.70 28.72
C ALA A 677 -10.52 -45.43 27.90
N THR A 678 -10.17 -45.43 26.62
CA THR A 678 -10.52 -44.38 25.66
C THR A 678 -12.04 -44.22 25.52
N ALA A 679 -12.56 -43.03 25.84
CA ALA A 679 -13.93 -42.62 25.54
C ALA A 679 -13.92 -41.35 24.69
N ALA A 680 -14.60 -41.39 23.54
CA ALA A 680 -14.83 -40.21 22.71
C ALA A 680 -16.02 -39.39 23.25
N VAL A 681 -15.99 -38.08 23.04
CA VAL A 681 -17.04 -37.12 23.42
C VAL A 681 -17.59 -36.49 22.14
N PRO A 682 -18.91 -36.37 21.95
CA PRO A 682 -19.50 -37.05 20.78
C PRO A 682 -19.65 -36.21 19.51
N VAL A 683 -19.88 -36.93 18.41
CA VAL A 683 -20.58 -36.39 17.23
C VAL A 683 -22.02 -36.09 17.65
N VAL A 684 -22.49 -34.86 17.42
CA VAL A 684 -23.92 -34.53 17.57
C VAL A 684 -24.68 -35.16 16.40
N GLU A 685 -25.45 -36.19 16.69
CA GLU A 685 -26.26 -36.88 15.68
C GLU A 685 -27.59 -36.16 15.41
N ARG A 686 -28.13 -36.42 14.22
CA ARG A 686 -29.34 -35.86 13.60
C ARG A 686 -30.51 -35.65 14.58
N ILE A 687 -31.03 -34.42 14.62
CA ILE A 687 -32.45 -34.18 14.96
C ILE A 687 -33.28 -34.43 13.69
N GLU A 688 -34.30 -35.28 13.79
CA GLU A 688 -35.30 -35.49 12.74
C GLU A 688 -36.43 -34.47 12.85
N SER A 689 -37.09 -34.15 11.72
CA SER A 689 -38.12 -33.12 11.66
C SER A 689 -39.39 -33.51 12.43
N PRO A 690 -39.84 -32.70 13.41
CA PRO A 690 -41.26 -32.63 13.75
C PRO A 690 -41.98 -31.70 12.77
N GLU A 691 -43.28 -31.91 12.59
CA GLU A 691 -44.11 -31.15 11.64
C GLU A 691 -44.50 -29.76 12.18
N GLY A 692 -44.66 -28.78 11.27
CA GLY A 692 -45.73 -27.79 11.40
C GLY A 692 -45.59 -26.62 12.39
N VAL A 693 -44.41 -26.00 12.57
CA VAL A 693 -44.30 -24.68 13.22
C VAL A 693 -43.48 -23.71 12.36
N ASN A 694 -44.01 -22.50 12.11
CA ASN A 694 -43.29 -21.39 11.48
C ASN A 694 -42.41 -20.65 12.51
N PRO A 695 -41.08 -20.61 12.35
CA PRO A 695 -40.25 -19.63 13.03
C PRO A 695 -40.15 -18.37 12.17
N VAL A 696 -41.01 -17.38 12.42
CA VAL A 696 -40.66 -15.99 12.08
C VAL A 696 -39.48 -15.65 12.97
N ALA A 697 -38.27 -15.65 12.41
CA ALA A 697 -37.07 -15.31 13.17
C ALA A 697 -37.21 -13.87 13.69
N ASN A 698 -37.29 -13.71 15.01
CA ASN A 698 -37.40 -12.40 15.64
C ASN A 698 -36.20 -11.53 15.23
N PHE A 699 -36.45 -10.56 14.34
CA PHE A 699 -35.44 -9.61 13.91
C PHE A 699 -35.17 -8.64 15.07
N VAL A 700 -34.12 -8.91 15.82
CA VAL A 700 -33.64 -8.04 16.89
C VAL A 700 -32.75 -6.95 16.26
N PRO A 701 -33.11 -5.65 16.36
CA PRO A 701 -32.35 -4.55 15.77
C PRO A 701 -30.86 -4.53 16.16
N PHE A 702 -30.05 -3.88 15.31
CA PHE A 702 -28.61 -3.75 15.53
C PHE A 702 -28.32 -3.08 16.89
N GLU A 703 -29.05 -2.02 17.22
CA GLU A 703 -28.92 -1.18 18.40
C GLU A 703 -29.23 -1.92 19.71
N GLN A 704 -30.01 -3.00 19.65
CA GLN A 704 -30.32 -3.86 20.80
C GLN A 704 -29.27 -4.96 21.00
N ARG A 705 -28.34 -5.12 20.05
CA ARG A 705 -27.28 -6.15 20.03
C ARG A 705 -25.88 -5.57 19.91
N HIS A 706 -25.76 -4.25 19.85
CA HIS A 706 -24.52 -3.49 19.73
C HIS A 706 -24.30 -2.62 20.95
N GLN A 707 -23.05 -2.57 21.42
CA GLN A 707 -22.62 -1.62 22.45
C GLN A 707 -21.19 -1.16 22.18
N VAL A 708 -20.83 0.01 22.70
CA VAL A 708 -19.49 0.60 22.58
C VAL A 708 -18.84 0.69 23.96
N ILE A 709 -17.57 0.32 24.06
CA ILE A 709 -16.77 0.36 25.30
C ILE A 709 -15.46 1.09 25.04
N SER A 710 -15.09 2.02 25.92
CA SER A 710 -13.84 2.79 25.83
C SER A 710 -12.73 2.21 26.71
N GLY A 711 -11.63 1.78 26.09
CA GLY A 711 -10.38 1.43 26.76
C GLY A 711 -10.33 0.05 27.43
N TYR A 712 -9.11 -0.34 27.82
CA TYR A 712 -8.80 -1.69 28.31
C TYR A 712 -9.56 -2.07 29.59
N GLN A 713 -9.51 -1.24 30.64
CA GLN A 713 -10.12 -1.60 31.93
C GLN A 713 -11.64 -1.77 31.86
N ASN A 714 -12.34 -0.97 31.04
CA ASN A 714 -13.78 -1.13 30.86
C ASN A 714 -14.10 -2.38 30.02
N THR A 715 -13.21 -2.78 29.12
CA THR A 715 -13.32 -4.05 28.37
C THR A 715 -13.17 -5.23 29.31
N MET A 716 -12.14 -5.25 30.15
CA MET A 716 -11.94 -6.34 31.12
C MET A 716 -13.09 -6.41 32.13
N ARG A 717 -13.53 -5.28 32.69
CA ARG A 717 -14.71 -5.24 33.58
C ARG A 717 -15.97 -5.78 32.91
N PHE A 718 -16.18 -5.51 31.62
CA PHE A 718 -17.30 -6.08 30.88
C PHE A 718 -17.17 -7.60 30.73
N LEU A 719 -15.99 -8.12 30.38
CA LEU A 719 -15.76 -9.56 30.20
C LEU A 719 -15.81 -10.34 31.54
N GLU A 720 -15.33 -9.74 32.64
CA GLU A 720 -15.44 -10.26 34.01
C GLU A 720 -16.90 -10.41 34.46
N ASN A 721 -17.79 -9.51 34.02
CA ASN A 721 -19.22 -9.53 34.32
C ASN A 721 -20.07 -10.21 33.24
N TYR A 722 -19.48 -10.70 32.15
CA TYR A 722 -20.22 -11.32 31.05
C TYR A 722 -20.63 -12.75 31.42
N GLN A 723 -21.92 -12.94 31.71
CA GLN A 723 -22.51 -14.26 31.90
C GLN A 723 -22.62 -14.97 30.55
N TYR A 724 -21.89 -16.08 30.42
CA TYR A 724 -21.94 -16.92 29.21
C TYR A 724 -23.33 -17.53 29.02
N ASN A 725 -23.91 -17.30 27.84
CA ASN A 725 -25.15 -17.93 27.39
C ASN A 725 -24.85 -18.80 26.15
N PRO A 726 -25.08 -20.13 26.19
CA PRO A 726 -24.79 -21.03 25.06
C PRO A 726 -25.66 -20.77 23.82
N ASP A 727 -26.83 -20.15 23.98
CA ASP A 727 -27.71 -19.79 22.87
C ASP A 727 -27.27 -18.51 22.15
N GLU A 728 -26.37 -17.72 22.74
CA GLU A 728 -25.84 -16.47 22.19
C GLU A 728 -24.46 -16.64 21.52
N SER A 729 -23.96 -15.58 20.89
CA SER A 729 -22.57 -15.51 20.42
C SER A 729 -22.04 -14.09 20.54
N LEU A 730 -21.02 -13.90 21.37
CA LEU A 730 -20.41 -12.61 21.66
C LEU A 730 -19.21 -12.35 20.73
N PHE A 731 -19.20 -11.19 20.07
CA PHE A 731 -18.13 -10.75 19.19
C PHE A 731 -17.52 -9.44 19.68
N LEU A 732 -16.20 -9.37 19.74
CA LEU A 732 -15.42 -8.21 20.19
C LEU A 732 -14.71 -7.58 18.99
N LEU A 733 -15.05 -6.33 18.67
CA LEU A 733 -14.47 -5.53 17.60
C LEU A 733 -13.61 -4.41 18.17
N PHE A 734 -12.30 -4.60 18.18
CA PHE A 734 -11.32 -3.61 18.62
C PHE A 734 -11.05 -2.61 17.49
N MET A 735 -11.23 -1.32 17.79
CA MET A 735 -11.22 -0.20 16.85
C MET A 735 -10.25 0.89 17.25
N CYS A 736 -9.92 1.75 16.29
CA CYS A 736 -9.23 3.01 16.51
C CYS A 736 -10.02 3.94 17.45
N SER A 737 -9.30 4.73 18.24
CA SER A 737 -9.84 5.80 19.10
C SER A 737 -8.89 7.00 19.15
N ASP A 738 -9.28 8.09 19.80
CA ASP A 738 -8.33 9.13 20.22
C ASP A 738 -7.45 8.68 21.43
N GLU A 739 -6.68 9.60 22.01
CA GLU A 739 -5.85 9.32 23.21
C GLU A 739 -6.67 9.12 24.50
N GLN A 740 -7.96 9.48 24.48
CA GLN A 740 -8.90 9.44 25.59
C GLN A 740 -9.90 8.26 25.47
N PHE A 741 -9.74 7.43 24.43
CA PHE A 741 -10.62 6.31 24.06
C PHE A 741 -12.04 6.72 23.59
N ASN A 742 -12.22 7.94 23.06
CA ASN A 742 -13.40 8.33 22.29
C ASN A 742 -13.29 7.87 20.82
N ALA A 743 -14.40 7.86 20.09
CA ALA A 743 -14.42 7.44 18.68
C ALA A 743 -13.51 8.32 17.81
N GLY A 744 -12.49 7.72 17.19
CA GLY A 744 -11.47 8.44 16.41
C GLY A 744 -10.76 7.50 15.44
N ASP A 745 -11.20 7.50 14.19
CA ASP A 745 -10.75 6.54 13.17
C ASP A 745 -9.47 7.05 12.45
N TRP A 746 -8.30 6.85 13.07
CA TRP A 746 -6.98 7.30 12.58
C TRP A 746 -6.32 6.42 11.51
N SER A 747 -7.00 5.35 11.07
CA SER A 747 -6.55 4.44 10.00
C SER A 747 -7.73 4.13 9.06
N GLU A 748 -7.44 4.04 7.76
CA GLU A 748 -8.42 3.66 6.73
C GLU A 748 -8.97 2.25 6.99
N GLU A 749 -8.12 1.32 7.44
CA GLU A 749 -8.54 -0.01 7.86
C GLU A 749 -9.60 0.04 8.96
N CYS A 750 -9.48 0.95 9.93
CA CYS A 750 -10.52 1.12 10.95
C CYS A 750 -11.85 1.60 10.35
N VAL A 751 -11.83 2.60 9.45
CA VAL A 751 -13.06 3.12 8.80
C VAL A 751 -13.79 2.01 8.04
N GLU A 752 -13.09 1.36 7.11
CA GLU A 752 -13.69 0.36 6.23
C GLU A 752 -13.99 -0.97 6.96
N GLY A 753 -13.11 -1.41 7.86
CA GLY A 753 -13.32 -2.62 8.65
C GLY A 753 -14.55 -2.54 9.55
N LYS A 754 -14.77 -1.39 10.21
CA LYS A 754 -15.97 -1.10 11.02
C LYS A 754 -17.24 -1.13 10.18
N LYS A 755 -17.22 -0.45 9.02
CA LYS A 755 -18.31 -0.39 8.04
C LYS A 755 -18.70 -1.79 7.54
N HIS A 756 -17.72 -2.60 7.10
CA HIS A 756 -17.98 -3.98 6.67
C HIS A 756 -18.51 -4.87 7.80
N VAL A 757 -17.92 -4.79 9.01
CA VAL A 757 -18.38 -5.56 10.16
C VAL A 757 -19.82 -5.19 10.55
N TYR A 758 -20.15 -3.91 10.61
CA TYR A 758 -21.50 -3.46 10.98
C TYR A 758 -22.56 -3.86 9.94
N ASP A 759 -22.27 -3.69 8.64
CA ASP A 759 -23.20 -4.05 7.56
C ASP A 759 -23.53 -5.55 7.56
N VAL A 760 -22.51 -6.43 7.68
CA VAL A 760 -22.75 -7.89 7.70
C VAL A 760 -23.37 -8.34 9.03
N PHE A 761 -22.95 -7.74 10.16
CA PHE A 761 -23.51 -8.06 11.48
C PHE A 761 -24.98 -7.65 11.62
N SER A 762 -25.41 -6.55 10.98
CA SER A 762 -26.82 -6.12 10.97
C SER A 762 -27.77 -7.18 10.39
N LYS A 763 -27.26 -8.00 9.47
CA LYS A 763 -27.96 -9.12 8.80
C LYS A 763 -27.79 -10.46 9.53
N SER A 764 -26.97 -10.49 10.59
CA SER A 764 -26.65 -11.72 11.32
C SER A 764 -27.77 -12.13 12.29
N PRO A 765 -27.87 -13.43 12.66
CA PRO A 765 -28.89 -13.94 13.58
C PRO A 765 -29.01 -13.13 14.89
N GLY A 766 -30.26 -12.94 15.36
CA GLY A 766 -30.57 -12.12 16.54
C GLY A 766 -29.93 -12.57 17.87
N ARG A 767 -29.34 -13.77 17.92
CA ARG A 767 -28.55 -14.27 19.05
C ARG A 767 -27.12 -13.71 19.13
N ASN A 768 -26.63 -13.11 18.06
CA ASN A 768 -25.28 -12.56 18.00
C ASN A 768 -25.25 -11.18 18.66
N LYS A 769 -24.25 -10.90 19.49
CA LYS A 769 -23.99 -9.59 20.15
C LYS A 769 -22.61 -9.06 19.74
N LEU A 770 -22.51 -7.76 19.46
CA LEU A 770 -21.29 -7.08 19.01
C LEU A 770 -20.87 -5.99 19.99
N VAL A 771 -19.66 -6.09 20.51
CA VAL A 771 -19.05 -5.09 21.40
C VAL A 771 -17.95 -4.39 20.65
N THR A 772 -18.13 -3.10 20.37
CA THR A 772 -17.09 -2.27 19.75
C THR A 772 -16.22 -1.65 20.82
N VAL A 773 -14.98 -2.12 20.92
CA VAL A 773 -13.98 -1.63 21.87
C VAL A 773 -13.17 -0.52 21.19
N LEU A 774 -13.33 0.72 21.67
CA LEU A 774 -12.46 1.84 21.30
C LEU A 774 -11.12 1.63 22.02
N ALA A 775 -10.10 1.23 21.26
CA ALA A 775 -8.95 0.49 21.77
C ALA A 775 -7.60 1.24 21.70
N GLY A 776 -7.60 2.53 21.35
CA GLY A 776 -6.44 3.42 21.49
C GLY A 776 -6.08 4.23 20.24
N SER A 777 -5.32 5.30 20.45
CA SER A 777 -4.74 6.13 19.39
C SER A 777 -3.58 5.45 18.66
N GLN A 778 -3.20 5.99 17.49
CA GLN A 778 -2.02 5.56 16.73
C GLN A 778 -0.73 5.53 17.59
N LYS A 779 -0.63 6.42 18.59
CA LYS A 779 0.47 6.49 19.57
C LYS A 779 0.39 5.36 20.60
N TYR A 780 -0.80 5.01 21.07
CA TYR A 780 -1.02 3.84 21.96
C TYR A 780 -0.77 2.50 21.24
N TRP A 781 -0.95 2.45 19.92
CA TRP A 781 -0.61 1.30 19.06
C TRP A 781 0.81 1.32 18.48
N LYS A 782 1.63 2.33 18.81
CA LYS A 782 3.04 2.41 18.38
C LYS A 782 3.95 1.42 19.11
N TYR A 783 3.53 0.96 20.29
CA TYR A 783 4.27 0.06 21.18
C TYR A 783 3.36 -1.05 21.70
N GLN A 784 3.91 -1.98 22.48
CA GLN A 784 3.11 -2.99 23.15
C GLN A 784 2.27 -2.32 24.25
N ASN A 785 0.96 -2.57 24.23
CA ASN A 785 -0.03 -1.99 25.12
C ASN A 785 -0.83 -3.09 25.84
N ASP A 786 -1.85 -2.71 26.62
CA ASP A 786 -2.59 -3.64 27.48
C ASP A 786 -3.31 -4.73 26.67
N PHE A 787 -4.06 -4.35 25.62
CA PHE A 787 -4.71 -5.31 24.71
C PHE A 787 -3.71 -6.21 23.97
N TYR A 788 -2.52 -5.70 23.64
CA TYR A 788 -1.44 -6.47 23.03
C TYR A 788 -0.82 -7.48 24.01
N ASN A 789 -0.66 -7.09 25.26
CA ASN A 789 0.02 -7.88 26.29
C ASN A 789 -0.88 -8.91 26.96
N ASP A 790 -2.19 -8.65 27.05
CA ASP A 790 -3.16 -9.56 27.65
C ASP A 790 -3.05 -11.01 27.14
N ALA A 791 -3.34 -11.96 28.03
CA ALA A 791 -3.16 -13.39 27.80
C ALA A 791 -4.22 -13.98 26.86
N ASP A 792 -5.44 -13.43 26.83
CA ASP A 792 -6.62 -14.05 26.24
C ASP A 792 -7.02 -13.32 24.95
N LEU A 793 -7.17 -12.00 25.00
CA LEU A 793 -7.43 -11.11 23.87
C LEU A 793 -6.22 -11.05 22.93
N ARG A 794 -5.03 -10.74 23.47
CA ARG A 794 -3.72 -10.76 22.77
C ARG A 794 -3.73 -10.03 21.41
N VAL A 795 -4.42 -8.88 21.31
CA VAL A 795 -4.70 -8.12 20.08
C VAL A 795 -3.43 -7.43 19.55
N LYS A 796 -2.97 -7.77 18.34
CA LYS A 796 -1.69 -7.27 17.80
C LYS A 796 -1.77 -5.98 16.98
N GLY A 797 -2.99 -5.50 16.73
CA GLY A 797 -3.27 -4.24 16.05
C GLY A 797 -4.77 -4.06 15.89
N VAL A 798 -5.17 -2.85 15.51
CA VAL A 798 -6.55 -2.52 15.12
C VAL A 798 -6.64 -2.26 13.61
N PRO A 799 -7.83 -2.43 12.99
CA PRO A 799 -9.01 -3.07 13.57
C PRO A 799 -8.84 -4.58 13.75
N CYS A 800 -9.58 -5.17 14.69
CA CYS A 800 -9.57 -6.61 14.96
C CYS A 800 -10.94 -7.08 15.44
N LEU A 801 -11.46 -8.17 14.88
CA LEU A 801 -12.67 -8.85 15.32
C LEU A 801 -12.29 -10.23 15.89
N MET A 802 -12.96 -10.67 16.94
CA MET A 802 -12.91 -12.06 17.41
C MET A 802 -14.22 -12.47 18.08
N ARG A 803 -14.49 -13.78 18.13
CA ARG A 803 -15.55 -14.36 18.97
C ARG A 803 -15.01 -14.65 20.36
N TRP A 804 -15.78 -14.31 21.39
CA TRP A 804 -15.54 -14.67 22.79
C TRP A 804 -16.43 -15.86 23.16
N GLU A 805 -15.81 -16.96 23.57
CA GLU A 805 -16.49 -18.22 23.90
C GLU A 805 -16.89 -18.31 25.38
N GLY A 806 -16.88 -17.18 26.11
CA GLY A 806 -17.25 -17.11 27.52
C GLY A 806 -16.14 -17.54 28.46
N GLN A 807 -16.28 -18.71 29.07
CA GLN A 807 -15.50 -19.10 30.24
C GLN A 807 -14.00 -19.31 29.93
N SER A 808 -13.17 -18.99 30.91
CA SER A 808 -11.71 -19.18 30.91
C SER A 808 -10.95 -18.46 29.77
N GLY A 809 -11.42 -17.29 29.32
CA GLY A 809 -10.68 -16.47 28.36
C GLY A 809 -10.72 -16.98 26.90
N ARG A 810 -11.60 -17.93 26.61
CA ARG A 810 -11.62 -18.65 25.34
C ARG A 810 -12.06 -17.75 24.19
N THR A 811 -11.32 -17.80 23.08
CA THR A 811 -11.54 -16.96 21.90
C THR A 811 -11.32 -17.71 20.60
N SER A 812 -12.10 -17.39 19.57
CA SER A 812 -12.07 -18.02 18.24
C SER A 812 -12.32 -17.00 17.13
N GLY A 813 -12.27 -17.45 15.86
CA GLY A 813 -12.75 -16.67 14.71
C GLY A 813 -12.07 -15.30 14.53
N MET A 814 -10.77 -15.19 14.81
CA MET A 814 -10.07 -13.91 14.81
C MET A 814 -9.78 -13.41 13.39
N LEU A 815 -10.27 -12.21 13.06
CA LEU A 815 -10.03 -11.48 11.82
C LEU A 815 -9.37 -10.14 12.12
N VAL A 816 -8.46 -9.68 11.26
CA VAL A 816 -7.60 -8.52 11.51
C VAL A 816 -7.46 -7.65 10.27
N GLN A 817 -7.47 -6.33 10.45
CA GLN A 817 -7.21 -5.35 9.39
C GLN A 817 -8.02 -5.66 8.12
N LYS A 818 -7.36 -5.89 6.99
CA LYS A 818 -7.99 -6.09 5.67
C LYS A 818 -8.78 -7.40 5.55
N THR A 819 -8.62 -8.37 6.45
CA THR A 819 -9.45 -9.59 6.42
C THR A 819 -10.91 -9.30 6.83
N LEU A 820 -11.16 -8.19 7.53
CA LEU A 820 -12.50 -7.70 7.86
C LEU A 820 -13.26 -7.16 6.64
N TYR A 821 -12.60 -6.90 5.52
CA TYR A 821 -13.27 -6.49 4.27
C TYR A 821 -13.91 -7.68 3.55
N SER A 822 -13.57 -8.91 3.94
CA SER A 822 -14.09 -10.14 3.36
C SER A 822 -15.49 -10.42 3.92
N GLU A 823 -16.53 -9.90 3.24
CA GLU A 823 -17.92 -10.26 3.52
C GLU A 823 -18.13 -11.79 3.63
N PRO A 824 -17.51 -12.67 2.79
CA PRO A 824 -17.60 -14.11 2.99
C PRO A 824 -17.07 -14.61 4.34
N PHE A 825 -15.95 -14.07 4.83
CA PHE A 825 -15.42 -14.43 6.16
C PHE A 825 -16.32 -13.90 7.29
N LEU A 826 -16.85 -12.69 7.17
CA LEU A 826 -17.79 -12.12 8.15
C LEU A 826 -19.11 -12.90 8.19
N ARG A 827 -19.69 -13.22 7.03
CA ARG A 827 -20.92 -14.03 6.92
C ARG A 827 -20.74 -15.40 7.53
N TYR A 828 -19.58 -16.03 7.33
CA TYR A 828 -19.26 -17.32 7.92
C TYR A 828 -19.05 -17.23 9.43
N LEU A 829 -18.27 -16.26 9.92
CA LEU A 829 -18.04 -16.02 11.35
C LEU A 829 -19.33 -15.73 12.14
N PHE A 830 -20.23 -14.94 11.56
CA PHE A 830 -21.50 -14.57 12.16
C PHE A 830 -22.64 -15.56 11.87
N LEU A 831 -22.41 -16.59 11.03
CA LEU A 831 -23.41 -17.57 10.59
C LEU A 831 -24.66 -16.91 9.98
N ASN A 832 -24.45 -15.97 9.05
CA ASN A 832 -25.50 -15.25 8.34
C ASN A 832 -26.34 -16.19 7.46
N THR A 833 -27.65 -16.26 7.73
CA THR A 833 -28.61 -17.14 7.03
C THR A 833 -29.46 -16.41 5.98
N ASP A 834 -29.23 -15.11 5.75
CA ASP A 834 -29.97 -14.30 4.76
C ASP A 834 -29.61 -14.63 3.30
N GLN A 835 -28.44 -15.23 3.07
CA GLN A 835 -27.93 -15.67 1.76
C GLN A 835 -27.18 -17.02 1.93
N PRO A 836 -27.90 -18.15 2.12
CA PRO A 836 -27.28 -19.44 2.38
C PRO A 836 -26.35 -19.92 1.24
N GLU A 837 -26.57 -19.45 0.01
CA GLU A 837 -25.73 -19.71 -1.17
C GLU A 837 -24.33 -19.04 -1.13
N VAL A 838 -24.09 -18.10 -0.21
CA VAL A 838 -22.76 -17.51 0.04
C VAL A 838 -21.95 -18.35 1.06
N LEU A 839 -22.63 -19.24 1.78
CA LEU A 839 -22.04 -20.29 2.59
C LEU A 839 -21.93 -21.59 1.77
N PHE A 840 -21.31 -22.62 2.35
CA PHE A 840 -21.10 -23.89 1.65
C PHE A 840 -22.40 -24.69 1.53
N SER A 841 -22.59 -25.35 0.40
CA SER A 841 -23.69 -26.31 0.26
C SER A 841 -23.54 -27.47 1.26
N THR A 842 -24.66 -28.07 1.68
CA THR A 842 -24.66 -29.23 2.59
C THR A 842 -23.83 -30.39 2.03
N GLU A 843 -23.72 -30.50 0.71
CA GLU A 843 -22.89 -31.49 0.02
C GLU A 843 -21.38 -31.18 0.15
N ALA A 844 -20.98 -29.90 0.08
CA ALA A 844 -19.58 -29.50 0.30
C ALA A 844 -19.13 -29.78 1.74
N ILE A 845 -20.02 -29.65 2.72
CA ILE A 845 -19.75 -29.99 4.13
C ILE A 845 -19.66 -31.51 4.33
N LYS A 846 -20.55 -32.30 3.69
CA LYS A 846 -20.52 -33.78 3.76
C LYS A 846 -19.31 -34.41 3.07
N THR A 847 -18.87 -33.84 1.94
CA THR A 847 -17.81 -34.43 1.09
C THR A 847 -16.41 -33.93 1.41
N LYS A 848 -16.22 -33.08 2.42
CA LYS A 848 -14.90 -32.54 2.79
C LYS A 848 -14.67 -32.70 4.29
N LYS A 849 -13.44 -32.99 4.70
CA LYS A 849 -13.14 -33.27 6.12
C LYS A 849 -11.89 -32.56 6.62
N ILE A 850 -12.05 -31.71 7.63
CA ILE A 850 -10.93 -31.27 8.48
C ILE A 850 -10.84 -32.25 9.67
N THR A 851 -9.63 -32.73 9.98
CA THR A 851 -9.35 -33.59 11.14
C THR A 851 -8.17 -33.01 11.91
N THR A 852 -8.38 -32.63 13.18
CA THR A 852 -7.27 -32.15 14.02
C THR A 852 -6.45 -33.33 14.54
N ILE A 853 -5.13 -33.14 14.57
CA ILE A 853 -4.14 -34.12 15.05
C ILE A 853 -3.26 -33.41 16.07
N HIS A 854 -3.12 -33.95 17.28
CA HIS A 854 -2.34 -33.32 18.35
C HIS A 854 -1.01 -34.06 18.56
N GLY A 855 0.10 -33.36 18.33
CA GLY A 855 1.45 -33.85 18.61
C GLY A 855 2.01 -34.88 17.62
N TYR A 856 3.33 -35.08 17.70
CA TYR A 856 4.11 -35.81 16.70
C TYR A 856 3.72 -37.29 16.55
N LYS A 857 3.42 -38.00 17.64
CA LYS A 857 3.03 -39.42 17.60
C LYS A 857 1.72 -39.64 16.84
N ALA A 858 0.74 -38.76 17.01
CA ALA A 858 -0.53 -38.83 16.29
C ALA A 858 -0.35 -38.48 14.81
N TYR A 859 0.51 -37.50 14.51
CA TYR A 859 0.93 -37.18 13.15
C TYR A 859 1.57 -38.38 12.44
N GLN A 860 2.55 -39.05 13.05
CA GLN A 860 3.17 -40.25 12.47
C GLN A 860 2.15 -41.36 12.22
N SER A 861 1.24 -41.63 13.17
CA SER A 861 0.16 -42.62 13.01
C SER A 861 -0.77 -42.30 11.83
N ALA A 862 -1.10 -41.03 11.63
CA ALA A 862 -1.89 -40.58 10.48
C ALA A 862 -1.13 -40.69 9.17
N MET A 863 0.18 -40.41 9.13
CA MET A 863 1.00 -40.56 7.92
C MET A 863 1.18 -42.04 7.54
N GLU A 864 1.39 -42.93 8.52
CA GLU A 864 1.41 -44.37 8.28
C GLU A 864 0.05 -44.91 7.82
N THR A 865 -1.06 -44.31 8.28
CA THR A 865 -2.39 -44.64 7.77
C THR A 865 -2.55 -44.15 6.33
N PHE A 866 -2.19 -42.90 6.04
CA PHE A 866 -2.21 -42.33 4.68
C PHE A 866 -1.38 -43.14 3.68
N LYS A 867 -0.23 -43.69 4.06
CA LYS A 867 0.59 -44.59 3.20
C LYS A 867 -0.14 -45.90 2.83
N ARG A 868 -1.02 -46.41 3.69
CA ARG A 868 -1.76 -47.66 3.48
C ARG A 868 -3.06 -47.48 2.68
N GLU A 869 -3.56 -46.26 2.55
CA GLU A 869 -4.81 -46.01 1.82
C GLU A 869 -4.70 -46.33 0.32
N GLU A 870 -5.79 -46.79 -0.26
CA GLU A 870 -5.96 -46.96 -1.71
C GLU A 870 -6.56 -45.67 -2.30
N ASN A 871 -5.93 -45.14 -3.34
CA ASN A 871 -6.39 -43.97 -4.10
C ASN A 871 -6.87 -42.78 -3.24
N PRO A 872 -6.04 -42.26 -2.32
CA PRO A 872 -6.44 -41.15 -1.45
C PRO A 872 -6.77 -39.88 -2.25
N GLY A 873 -7.88 -39.23 -1.90
CA GLY A 873 -8.26 -37.91 -2.44
C GLY A 873 -7.30 -36.79 -2.02
N ALA A 874 -7.48 -35.60 -2.59
CA ALA A 874 -6.64 -34.43 -2.33
C ALA A 874 -6.48 -34.17 -0.82
N THR A 875 -5.25 -34.31 -0.32
CA THR A 875 -4.96 -34.33 1.12
C THR A 875 -3.91 -33.28 1.45
N PHE A 876 -4.22 -32.43 2.42
CA PHE A 876 -3.34 -31.36 2.86
C PHE A 876 -2.98 -31.52 4.35
N LEU A 877 -1.75 -31.16 4.71
CA LEU A 877 -1.34 -30.95 6.10
C LEU A 877 -1.37 -29.45 6.39
N MET A 878 -2.16 -29.05 7.39
CA MET A 878 -2.13 -27.70 7.92
C MET A 878 -1.39 -27.71 9.26
N MET A 879 -0.09 -27.43 9.23
CA MET A 879 0.77 -27.42 10.41
C MET A 879 0.55 -26.12 11.19
N VAL A 880 0.12 -26.22 12.45
CA VAL A 880 -0.29 -25.09 13.31
C VAL A 880 0.29 -25.22 14.72
N SER A 881 0.35 -24.11 15.44
CA SER A 881 0.63 -24.12 16.88
C SER A 881 -0.45 -24.88 17.66
N GLY A 882 -0.05 -25.63 18.69
CA GLY A 882 -0.98 -26.05 19.74
C GLY A 882 -1.53 -24.88 20.55
N ARG A 883 -2.33 -25.22 21.56
CA ARG A 883 -3.20 -24.29 22.29
C ARG A 883 -2.83 -24.22 23.77
N PHE A 884 -2.91 -23.03 24.36
CA PHE A 884 -2.73 -22.88 25.80
C PHE A 884 -3.89 -23.56 26.56
N ARG A 885 -3.56 -24.32 27.60
CA ARG A 885 -4.53 -25.19 28.32
C ARG A 885 -5.61 -24.42 29.08
N ASN A 886 -5.36 -23.18 29.48
CA ASN A 886 -6.32 -22.33 30.18
C ASN A 886 -7.41 -21.78 29.22
N ASN A 887 -6.99 -21.10 28.15
CA ASN A 887 -7.86 -20.32 27.27
C ASN A 887 -8.07 -20.92 25.87
N ASN A 888 -7.54 -22.11 25.60
CA ASN A 888 -7.62 -22.82 24.32
C ASN A 888 -7.11 -22.00 23.09
N ARG A 889 -6.41 -20.89 23.31
CA ARG A 889 -5.94 -20.00 22.25
C ARG A 889 -4.66 -20.57 21.61
N PRO A 890 -4.54 -20.55 20.27
CA PRO A 890 -3.29 -20.91 19.61
C PRO A 890 -2.15 -20.00 20.09
N TRP A 891 -0.97 -20.55 20.39
CA TRP A 891 0.16 -19.72 20.85
C TRP A 891 0.78 -18.89 19.73
N CYS A 892 0.67 -19.31 18.46
CA CYS A 892 1.11 -18.52 17.32
C CYS A 892 -0.01 -17.56 16.84
N PRO A 893 0.22 -16.24 16.80
CA PRO A 893 -0.77 -15.28 16.30
C PRO A 893 -1.18 -15.56 14.85
N TYR A 894 -0.22 -15.87 13.97
CA TYR A 894 -0.50 -16.17 12.56
C TYR A 894 -1.34 -17.44 12.37
N CYS A 895 -1.19 -18.44 13.25
CA CYS A 895 -2.09 -19.59 13.25
C CYS A 895 -3.52 -19.15 13.58
N ARG A 896 -3.70 -18.35 14.65
CA ARG A 896 -5.00 -17.80 15.08
C ARG A 896 -5.69 -16.97 14.01
N TYR A 897 -4.95 -16.20 13.20
CA TYR A 897 -5.50 -15.45 12.05
C TYR A 897 -5.90 -16.35 10.88
N SER A 898 -5.21 -17.48 10.69
CA SER A 898 -5.42 -18.38 9.55
C SER A 898 -6.58 -19.37 9.72
N GLU A 899 -7.06 -19.63 10.95
CA GLU A 899 -7.99 -20.75 11.22
C GLU A 899 -9.29 -20.64 10.41
N LEU A 900 -10.01 -19.52 10.57
CA LEU A 900 -11.30 -19.30 9.88
C LEU A 900 -11.15 -19.06 8.37
N PRO A 901 -10.17 -18.26 7.87
CA PRO A 901 -9.92 -18.12 6.44
C PRO A 901 -9.64 -19.45 5.73
N ILE A 902 -8.80 -20.33 6.30
CA ILE A 902 -8.51 -21.65 5.73
C ILE A 902 -9.75 -22.53 5.74
N GLU A 903 -10.48 -22.60 6.86
CA GLU A 903 -11.68 -23.41 6.98
C GLU A 903 -12.72 -22.99 5.92
N TYR A 904 -12.98 -21.69 5.78
CA TYR A 904 -13.86 -21.15 4.75
C TYR A 904 -13.40 -21.52 3.34
N ALA A 905 -12.14 -21.22 3.00
CA ALA A 905 -11.65 -21.42 1.65
C ALA A 905 -11.56 -22.91 1.27
N PHE A 906 -11.33 -23.80 2.23
CA PHE A 906 -11.35 -25.24 2.01
C PHE A 906 -12.75 -25.74 1.67
N TYR A 907 -13.76 -25.44 2.49
CA TYR A 907 -15.13 -25.87 2.22
C TYR A 907 -15.71 -25.21 0.95
N SER A 908 -15.34 -23.96 0.63
CA SER A 908 -15.73 -23.31 -0.63
C SER A 908 -15.01 -23.84 -1.87
N TYR A 909 -13.68 -24.01 -1.86
CA TYR A 909 -12.87 -24.11 -3.09
C TYR A 909 -12.04 -25.38 -3.26
N ALA A 910 -11.92 -26.26 -2.26
CA ALA A 910 -11.27 -27.56 -2.45
C ALA A 910 -12.14 -28.51 -3.32
N PRO A 911 -11.57 -29.55 -3.95
CA PRO A 911 -12.35 -30.58 -4.63
C PRO A 911 -13.25 -31.37 -3.68
N LYS A 912 -14.20 -32.13 -4.25
CA LYS A 912 -14.95 -33.15 -3.49
C LYS A 912 -13.99 -34.22 -2.95
N ASN A 913 -14.31 -34.78 -1.79
CA ASN A 913 -13.52 -35.80 -1.09
C ASN A 913 -12.11 -35.32 -0.66
N ALA A 914 -11.88 -34.01 -0.65
CA ALA A 914 -10.67 -33.41 -0.09
C ALA A 914 -10.66 -33.47 1.45
N ARG A 915 -9.46 -33.45 2.03
CA ARG A 915 -9.28 -33.39 3.49
C ARG A 915 -8.08 -32.56 3.93
N ILE A 916 -8.19 -31.96 5.12
CA ILE A 916 -7.09 -31.33 5.84
C ILE A 916 -6.81 -32.12 7.11
N PHE A 917 -5.57 -32.57 7.29
CA PHE A 917 -5.04 -32.94 8.59
C PHE A 917 -4.47 -31.68 9.25
N ARG A 918 -5.18 -31.11 10.24
CA ARG A 918 -4.76 -29.91 10.96
C ARG A 918 -3.89 -30.33 12.15
N VAL A 919 -2.57 -30.28 11.96
CA VAL A 919 -1.60 -30.81 12.92
C VAL A 919 -1.16 -29.73 13.90
N GLU A 920 -1.59 -29.84 15.15
CA GLU A 920 -1.12 -29.02 16.27
C GLU A 920 0.22 -29.57 16.79
N VAL A 921 1.28 -28.77 16.71
CA VAL A 921 2.66 -29.25 16.89
C VAL A 921 3.08 -29.43 18.36
N THR A 922 3.20 -28.34 19.12
CA THR A 922 3.62 -28.32 20.53
C THR A 922 2.63 -27.52 21.37
N ASP A 923 2.51 -27.79 22.66
CA ASP A 923 1.58 -27.10 23.57
C ASP A 923 2.01 -25.65 23.81
N SER A 924 3.32 -25.36 23.78
CA SER A 924 3.83 -24.00 23.93
C SER A 924 4.84 -23.57 22.86
N TYR A 925 4.99 -22.26 22.72
CA TYR A 925 6.10 -21.63 21.99
C TYR A 925 7.47 -21.92 22.63
N SER A 926 7.51 -22.25 23.92
CA SER A 926 8.76 -22.56 24.63
C SER A 926 9.33 -23.93 24.21
N GLU A 927 8.47 -24.91 23.96
CA GLU A 927 8.87 -26.15 23.27
C GLU A 927 9.21 -25.88 21.80
N TRP A 928 8.38 -25.09 21.10
CA TRP A 928 8.53 -24.84 19.67
C TRP A 928 9.88 -24.23 19.28
N LYS A 929 10.35 -23.24 20.04
CA LYS A 929 11.63 -22.54 19.78
C LYS A 929 12.87 -23.44 19.96
N HIS A 930 12.70 -24.62 20.54
CA HIS A 930 13.76 -25.62 20.76
C HIS A 930 13.62 -26.78 19.76
N ARG A 931 14.70 -27.55 19.59
CA ARG A 931 14.80 -28.61 18.57
C ARG A 931 13.95 -29.84 18.92
N ASN A 932 12.65 -29.73 18.64
CA ASN A 932 11.60 -30.73 18.85
C ASN A 932 11.53 -31.77 17.71
N GLU A 933 10.63 -32.74 17.82
CA GLU A 933 10.45 -33.84 16.86
C GLU A 933 10.11 -33.35 15.44
N PHE A 934 9.14 -32.43 15.27
CA PHE A 934 8.77 -31.89 13.95
C PHE A 934 9.93 -31.14 13.27
N SER A 935 10.83 -30.55 14.04
CA SER A 935 12.07 -29.90 13.55
C SER A 935 13.23 -30.88 13.27
N ARG A 936 13.07 -32.16 13.66
CA ARG A 936 14.04 -33.26 13.46
C ARG A 936 13.59 -34.29 12.44
N ASP A 937 12.28 -34.38 12.19
CA ASP A 937 11.67 -35.15 11.12
C ASP A 937 12.37 -34.83 9.78
N PRO A 938 12.93 -35.83 9.08
CA PRO A 938 13.75 -35.61 7.89
C PRO A 938 12.92 -35.18 6.68
N ASP A 939 11.63 -35.51 6.65
CA ASP A 939 10.72 -35.22 5.54
C ASP A 939 10.07 -33.83 5.70
N LEU A 940 9.72 -33.44 6.94
CA LEU A 940 9.11 -32.15 7.26
C LEU A 940 10.13 -31.02 7.50
N GLN A 941 11.16 -31.28 8.32
CA GLN A 941 12.13 -30.29 8.82
C GLN A 941 11.49 -28.95 9.24
N LEU A 942 10.38 -29.00 9.98
CA LEU A 942 9.42 -27.90 10.09
C LEU A 942 10.01 -26.69 10.85
N LYS A 943 10.34 -25.62 10.10
CA LYS A 943 10.95 -24.39 10.66
C LYS A 943 9.96 -23.38 11.25
N PHE A 944 8.69 -23.37 10.82
CA PHE A 944 7.68 -22.39 11.28
C PHE A 944 6.24 -22.92 11.15
N VAL A 945 5.31 -22.27 11.85
CA VAL A 945 3.85 -22.45 11.73
C VAL A 945 3.16 -21.07 11.71
N PRO A 946 2.09 -20.86 10.93
CA PRO A 946 1.39 -21.83 10.10
C PRO A 946 2.17 -22.24 8.84
N LEU A 947 1.98 -23.48 8.38
CA LEU A 947 2.44 -23.95 7.07
C LEU A 947 1.45 -24.98 6.48
N MET A 948 0.96 -24.71 5.28
CA MET A 948 0.20 -25.66 4.48
C MET A 948 1.14 -26.50 3.60
N LEU A 949 0.94 -27.81 3.59
CA LEU A 949 1.59 -28.78 2.70
C LEU A 949 0.50 -29.55 1.93
N GLU A 950 0.66 -29.77 0.63
CA GLU A 950 -0.02 -30.88 -0.06
C GLU A 950 0.77 -32.17 0.22
N ILE A 951 0.09 -33.30 0.42
CA ILE A 951 0.73 -34.62 0.47
C ILE A 951 0.20 -35.59 -0.59
N GLN A 952 1.14 -36.21 -1.30
CA GLN A 952 0.90 -37.17 -2.38
C GLN A 952 1.54 -38.52 -2.02
N GLN A 953 0.84 -39.63 -2.29
CA GLN A 953 1.51 -40.95 -2.32
C GLN A 953 2.42 -41.03 -3.55
N VAL A 954 3.66 -41.49 -3.35
CA VAL A 954 4.56 -41.84 -4.45
C VAL A 954 4.54 -43.36 -4.61
N HIS A 955 4.22 -43.84 -5.82
CA HIS A 955 4.29 -45.25 -6.16
C HIS A 955 5.76 -45.71 -6.12
N ALA A 956 6.03 -46.79 -5.39
CA ALA A 956 7.38 -47.33 -5.29
C ALA A 956 7.76 -48.10 -6.56
N ALA A 957 9.04 -48.05 -6.95
CA ALA A 957 9.55 -48.63 -8.19
C ALA A 957 9.65 -50.17 -8.20
N SER A 958 9.10 -50.85 -7.19
CA SER A 958 9.07 -52.32 -7.06
C SER A 958 7.82 -52.74 -6.29
N PRO A 959 7.15 -53.85 -6.64
CA PRO A 959 5.90 -54.29 -5.99
C PRO A 959 5.97 -54.48 -4.47
N ASN A 960 7.17 -54.73 -3.93
CA ASN A 960 7.38 -55.01 -2.50
C ASN A 960 7.91 -53.80 -1.70
N ALA A 961 8.06 -52.63 -2.32
CA ALA A 961 8.56 -51.43 -1.66
C ALA A 961 7.40 -50.56 -1.13
N SER A 962 7.57 -49.99 0.06
CA SER A 962 6.55 -49.18 0.72
C SER A 962 6.29 -47.85 -0.01
N LYS A 963 5.01 -47.44 -0.10
CA LYS A 963 4.65 -46.11 -0.62
C LYS A 963 5.29 -45.03 0.25
N THR A 964 6.00 -44.09 -0.35
CA THR A 964 6.50 -42.90 0.35
C THR A 964 5.51 -41.73 0.20
N ILE A 965 5.66 -40.71 1.04
CA ILE A 965 4.88 -39.47 0.95
C ILE A 965 5.79 -38.40 0.35
N LYS A 966 5.30 -37.69 -0.66
CA LYS A 966 5.87 -36.43 -1.13
C LYS A 966 5.11 -35.28 -0.48
N TYR A 967 5.84 -34.32 0.07
CA TYR A 967 5.31 -33.12 0.72
C TYR A 967 5.60 -31.89 -0.16
N THR A 968 4.58 -31.14 -0.57
CA THR A 968 4.72 -29.92 -1.38
C THR A 968 4.33 -28.69 -0.52
N PRO A 969 5.27 -27.79 -0.16
CA PRO A 969 4.96 -26.66 0.72
C PRO A 969 4.35 -25.45 -0.01
N HIS A 970 3.18 -25.00 0.43
CA HIS A 970 2.44 -23.87 -0.15
C HIS A 970 2.51 -22.63 0.75
N LYS A 971 3.56 -21.81 0.58
CA LYS A 971 3.77 -20.57 1.34
C LYS A 971 2.97 -19.42 0.74
N VAL A 972 1.74 -19.21 1.21
CA VAL A 972 0.84 -18.13 0.77
C VAL A 972 0.30 -17.33 1.97
N ARG A 973 -0.40 -16.22 1.73
CA ARG A 973 -1.11 -15.48 2.78
C ARG A 973 -2.37 -16.23 3.19
N TYR A 974 -2.26 -17.05 4.24
CA TYR A 974 -3.38 -17.85 4.76
C TYR A 974 -4.50 -17.03 5.41
N ASP A 975 -4.35 -15.71 5.49
CA ASP A 975 -5.35 -14.77 5.96
C ASP A 975 -6.09 -14.05 4.80
N GLU A 976 -5.65 -14.28 3.54
CA GLU A 976 -6.22 -13.64 2.34
C GLU A 976 -7.03 -14.64 1.49
N LEU A 977 -8.30 -14.32 1.23
CA LEU A 977 -9.23 -15.18 0.49
C LEU A 977 -8.76 -15.50 -0.94
N ALA A 978 -8.10 -14.54 -1.61
CA ALA A 978 -7.58 -14.75 -2.97
C ALA A 978 -6.47 -15.82 -3.00
N SER A 979 -5.46 -15.67 -2.13
CA SER A 979 -4.37 -16.63 -1.94
C SER A 979 -4.87 -18.06 -1.67
N LEU A 980 -5.89 -18.20 -0.81
CA LEU A 980 -6.45 -19.51 -0.47
C LEU A 980 -7.36 -20.09 -1.56
N ARG A 981 -8.14 -19.26 -2.27
CA ARG A 981 -8.92 -19.71 -3.43
C ARG A 981 -8.00 -20.24 -4.52
N GLU A 982 -6.95 -19.50 -4.86
CA GLU A 982 -5.98 -19.92 -5.87
C GLU A 982 -5.27 -21.22 -5.49
N LEU A 983 -4.94 -21.41 -4.21
CA LEU A 983 -4.38 -22.67 -3.72
C LEU A 983 -5.34 -23.86 -3.94
N PHE A 984 -6.58 -23.76 -3.47
CA PHE A 984 -7.50 -24.90 -3.49
C PHE A 984 -8.10 -25.18 -4.88
N SER A 985 -8.38 -24.15 -5.69
CA SER A 985 -8.92 -24.30 -7.05
C SER A 985 -7.91 -24.80 -8.09
N ARG A 986 -6.65 -25.07 -7.70
CA ARG A 986 -5.68 -25.84 -8.51
C ARG A 986 -5.97 -27.35 -8.51
N TYR A 987 -6.86 -27.82 -7.64
CA TYR A 987 -7.17 -29.24 -7.43
C TYR A 987 -8.65 -29.59 -7.75
N THR A 988 -9.46 -28.62 -8.18
CA THR A 988 -10.85 -28.78 -8.62
C THR A 988 -10.97 -28.98 -10.12
#